data_AF-A0A2E7F8V0-F1
#
_entry.id   AF-A0A2E7F8V0-F1
#
_cell.length_a   1.000
_cell.length_b   1.000
_cell.length_c   1.000
_cell.angle_alpha   90.00
_cell.angle_beta   90.00
_cell.angle_gamma   90.00
#
_symmetry.space_group_name_H-M   'P 1'
#
loop_
_entity.id
_entity.type
_entity.pdbx_description
1 polymer ?
#
loop_
_entity_poly.entity_id
_entity_poly.type
_entity_poly.pdbx_seq_one_letter_code
_entity_poly.pdbx_strand_id
1 'polypeptide(L)'
;MAIVKLILPQINVNDRKAKVVEWHVADKSRVVGGDLLVTVETAKAAEDIEAPSSGFIQIVQSTGSLLGVGDTLAVIAESEMEFESIDVSEIGETPQTQKKQITDKARRLADQLGVDINAIDAQGIVTEAKVRSLAALSNSEAGEEGERQCARSRRSYKLGPVAEAAMHAVLTSQMDTATTHMTAEADITDLLALWKNDDPSFSPAFTLTDILVHVVARALQEFPKLNASFISGFIEEFEEIDVSVTSDLLGELYLITVFDAEKLLPSEIGAERQRIAREILSGNNTTRDVSGGTFAISVLEQPAIINQVPIIFPGHAGILGVGAVQDKYRRSENGDQLNRKVLGLTLSYDHRFINGLYAARFLQHVSENLLPSYETNMSNHSKTTVDLDFAGAHDSTRNLLANVLDCDPVDLEESAKLNNFPNWDSMAQINIILAIENATGVPVGNMSALKLTSLGAIDAYLSQAEHQTEEAMLRPFDGTNSDLRHLLDRGLGSIGVEAGESIVVHAFLGGLLQLPGAVDIVLDALERRVGKKGTVFIPAFTSAFTEQGKMDRNASPSETGLLGDRALRRSGVSITSHPYHRFIVLGASRDTFVASHPRSSFGPGSPMDHIFNKNGKIVLISVDWEPVTFFHYIEEVVGVPYRYEKTFRGQITTESAPQAEEWTMFVRRKGEAVQNNFAAFGEKLRQEGLTKSVAHGPLIFESSCAKDVFEFTRHALAENPYCLVKNG
;
A
#
# COMPACT_ATOMS: atom_id res chain seq x y z
N MET A 1 -37.65 -10.71 41.10
CA MET A 1 -36.19 -10.95 41.08
C MET A 1 -35.78 -11.32 39.67
N ALA A 2 -35.98 -10.36 38.76
CA ALA A 2 -35.60 -10.45 37.37
C ALA A 2 -34.71 -9.25 37.06
N ILE A 3 -33.41 -9.39 37.38
CA ILE A 3 -32.40 -8.41 36.99
C ILE A 3 -32.01 -8.75 35.56
N VAL A 4 -32.34 -7.87 34.62
CA VAL A 4 -32.05 -8.02 33.19
C VAL A 4 -30.69 -7.37 32.92
N LYS A 5 -29.71 -8.15 32.45
CA LYS A 5 -28.42 -7.61 32.01
C LYS A 5 -28.54 -7.03 30.60
N LEU A 6 -28.23 -5.75 30.44
CA LEU A 6 -28.01 -5.14 29.14
C LEU A 6 -26.58 -5.45 28.72
N ILE A 7 -26.41 -6.39 27.78
CA ILE A 7 -25.10 -6.75 27.21
C ILE A 7 -24.89 -6.03 25.88
N LEU A 8 -23.64 -5.79 25.50
CA LEU A 8 -23.30 -5.30 24.16
C LEU A 8 -23.68 -6.38 23.13
N PRO A 9 -24.67 -6.14 22.24
CA PRO A 9 -25.10 -7.11 21.25
C PRO A 9 -24.05 -7.25 20.14
N GLN A 10 -24.14 -8.33 19.35
CA GLN A 10 -23.35 -8.44 18.13
C GLN A 10 -23.99 -7.57 17.03
N ILE A 11 -23.42 -6.39 16.82
CA ILE A 11 -23.90 -5.39 15.86
C ILE A 11 -23.55 -5.78 14.42
N ASN A 12 -22.34 -6.32 14.20
CA ASN A 12 -21.88 -6.77 12.89
C ASN A 12 -21.16 -8.12 13.00
N VAL A 13 -21.10 -8.88 11.91
CA VAL A 13 -20.48 -10.22 11.86
C VAL A 13 -18.98 -10.15 12.19
N ASN A 14 -18.32 -9.05 11.82
CA ASN A 14 -16.87 -8.87 11.96
C ASN A 14 -16.43 -8.00 13.14
N ASP A 15 -17.36 -7.29 13.81
CA ASP A 15 -17.02 -6.36 14.89
C ASP A 15 -16.86 -7.12 16.22
N ARG A 16 -15.63 -7.17 16.75
CA ARG A 16 -15.30 -7.85 18.02
C ARG A 16 -15.37 -6.94 19.25
N LYS A 17 -15.41 -5.62 19.05
CA LYS A 17 -15.45 -4.59 20.10
C LYS A 17 -16.27 -3.37 19.66
N ALA A 18 -16.87 -2.66 20.61
CA ALA A 18 -17.50 -1.35 20.42
C ALA A 18 -17.17 -0.41 21.58
N LYS A 19 -17.28 0.90 21.34
CA LYS A 19 -16.99 1.96 22.31
C LYS A 19 -18.28 2.65 22.74
N VAL A 20 -18.46 2.90 24.05
CA VAL A 20 -19.60 3.68 24.56
C VAL A 20 -19.42 5.17 24.22
N VAL A 21 -20.33 5.74 23.43
CA VAL A 21 -20.27 7.16 22.98
C VAL A 21 -21.03 8.08 23.92
N GLU A 22 -22.27 7.73 24.26
CA GLU A 22 -23.18 8.56 25.04
C GLU A 22 -24.26 7.70 25.71
N TRP A 23 -24.60 8.03 26.97
CA TRP A 23 -25.76 7.47 27.68
C TRP A 23 -26.89 8.49 27.64
N HIS A 24 -28.04 8.10 27.10
CA HIS A 24 -29.24 8.94 26.94
C HIS A 24 -30.14 8.97 28.17
N VAL A 25 -29.83 8.14 29.16
CA VAL A 25 -30.54 8.04 30.45
C VAL A 25 -29.58 8.28 31.62
N ALA A 26 -30.10 8.83 32.71
CA ALA A 26 -29.32 8.99 33.94
C ALA A 26 -29.18 7.64 34.67
N ASP A 27 -28.03 7.41 35.32
CA ASP A 27 -27.87 6.29 36.25
C ASP A 27 -28.96 6.33 37.34
N LYS A 28 -29.44 5.16 37.75
CA LYS A 28 -30.51 4.97 38.76
C LYS A 28 -31.88 5.49 38.37
N SER A 29 -32.07 5.94 37.12
CA SER A 29 -33.37 6.40 36.63
C SER A 29 -34.31 5.24 36.27
N ARG A 30 -35.60 5.55 36.14
CA ARG A 30 -36.61 4.60 35.66
C ARG A 30 -36.76 4.72 34.15
N VAL A 31 -36.60 3.60 33.45
CA VAL A 31 -36.72 3.45 31.99
C VAL A 31 -37.93 2.59 31.64
N VAL A 32 -38.48 2.79 30.44
CA VAL A 32 -39.57 2.02 29.84
C VAL A 32 -38.99 1.17 28.70
N GLY A 33 -39.51 -0.05 28.49
CA GLY A 33 -39.08 -0.89 27.37
C GLY A 33 -39.29 -0.19 26.02
N GLY A 34 -38.24 -0.10 25.20
CA GLY A 34 -38.17 0.70 23.98
C GLY A 34 -37.57 2.11 24.15
N ASP A 35 -37.27 2.57 25.38
CA ASP A 35 -36.53 3.84 25.56
C ASP A 35 -35.08 3.69 25.08
N LEU A 36 -34.55 4.69 24.37
CA LEU A 36 -33.14 4.74 23.98
C LEU A 36 -32.24 4.89 25.22
N LEU A 37 -31.29 3.97 25.40
CA LEU A 37 -30.41 3.94 26.58
C LEU A 37 -29.01 4.46 26.29
N VAL A 38 -28.35 3.96 25.23
CA VAL A 38 -26.92 4.19 24.98
C VAL A 38 -26.58 4.07 23.50
N THR A 39 -25.76 5.00 23.00
CA THR A 39 -25.15 4.90 21.67
C THR A 39 -23.76 4.29 21.78
N VAL A 40 -23.47 3.29 20.95
CA VAL A 40 -22.17 2.62 20.88
C VAL A 40 -21.59 2.72 19.46
N GLU A 41 -20.29 3.00 19.37
CA GLU A 41 -19.55 3.19 18.12
C GLU A 41 -18.70 1.94 17.83
N THR A 42 -18.93 1.31 16.69
CA THR A 42 -18.03 0.31 16.09
C THR A 42 -17.11 0.99 15.08
N ALA A 43 -16.21 0.22 14.46
CA ALA A 43 -15.34 0.75 13.40
C ALA A 43 -16.09 1.18 12.11
N LYS A 44 -17.41 0.93 12.01
CA LYS A 44 -18.21 1.15 10.80
C LYS A 44 -19.49 1.95 11.01
N ALA A 45 -20.09 1.93 12.20
CA ALA A 45 -21.33 2.63 12.51
C ALA A 45 -21.42 2.98 13.99
N ALA A 46 -22.15 4.06 14.30
CA ALA A 46 -22.71 4.28 15.63
C ALA A 46 -24.14 3.73 15.65
N GLU A 47 -24.46 2.96 16.68
CA GLU A 47 -25.71 2.21 16.81
C GLU A 47 -26.33 2.41 18.18
N ASP A 48 -27.66 2.47 18.19
CA ASP A 48 -28.48 2.90 19.31
C ASP A 48 -29.12 1.70 20.01
N ILE A 49 -28.87 1.54 21.30
CA ILE A 49 -29.36 0.40 22.10
C ILE A 49 -30.56 0.85 22.95
N GLU A 50 -31.72 0.27 22.65
CA GLU A 50 -32.98 0.47 23.38
C GLU A 50 -33.13 -0.44 24.62
N ALA A 51 -34.02 -0.06 25.53
CA ALA A 51 -34.33 -0.80 26.74
C ALA A 51 -35.10 -2.11 26.44
N PRO A 52 -34.57 -3.29 26.80
CA PRO A 52 -35.26 -4.57 26.57
C PRO A 52 -36.49 -4.77 27.48
N SER A 53 -36.59 -4.01 28.57
CA SER A 53 -37.67 -4.11 29.57
C SER A 53 -37.76 -2.83 30.40
N SER A 54 -38.95 -2.49 30.88
CA SER A 54 -39.16 -1.38 31.83
C SER A 54 -38.60 -1.71 33.22
N GLY A 55 -37.94 -0.75 33.87
CA GLY A 55 -37.36 -0.95 35.21
C GLY A 55 -36.49 0.23 35.66
N PHE A 56 -35.67 0.03 36.68
CA PHE A 56 -34.63 0.97 37.10
C PHE A 56 -33.28 0.54 36.53
N ILE A 57 -32.60 1.44 35.80
CA ILE A 57 -31.31 1.15 35.18
C ILE A 57 -30.15 1.49 36.13
N GLN A 58 -29.14 0.62 36.19
CA GLN A 58 -27.85 0.90 36.82
C GLN A 58 -26.74 0.71 35.78
N ILE A 59 -25.99 1.78 35.52
CA ILE A 59 -24.95 1.80 34.50
C ILE A 59 -23.69 1.12 35.06
N VAL A 60 -23.19 0.11 34.34
CA VAL A 60 -21.98 -0.64 34.70
C VAL A 60 -20.74 -0.07 34.01
N GLN A 61 -20.90 0.46 32.78
CA GLN A 61 -19.80 0.94 31.93
C GLN A 61 -19.94 2.42 31.63
N SER A 62 -18.91 3.21 31.98
CA SER A 62 -18.90 4.65 31.75
C SER A 62 -18.65 5.01 30.28
N THR A 63 -19.11 6.21 29.88
CA THR A 63 -18.83 6.79 28.57
C THR A 63 -17.34 6.80 28.24
N GLY A 64 -16.99 6.38 27.02
CA GLY A 64 -15.61 6.23 26.54
C GLY A 64 -15.03 4.81 26.69
N SER A 65 -15.70 3.91 27.43
CA SER A 65 -15.24 2.53 27.62
C SER A 65 -15.28 1.71 26.32
N LEU A 66 -14.25 0.89 26.08
CA LEU A 66 -14.15 -0.03 24.94
C LEU A 66 -14.43 -1.46 25.40
N LEU A 67 -15.47 -2.09 24.84
CA LEU A 67 -16.06 -3.34 25.33
C LEU A 67 -16.09 -4.41 24.24
N GLY A 68 -15.98 -5.68 24.62
CA GLY A 68 -16.16 -6.83 23.74
C GLY A 68 -17.64 -7.23 23.59
N VAL A 69 -17.98 -7.86 22.47
CA VAL A 69 -19.33 -8.40 22.24
C VAL A 69 -19.70 -9.40 23.35
N GLY A 70 -20.80 -9.14 24.06
CA GLY A 70 -21.25 -9.90 25.22
C GLY A 70 -20.92 -9.28 26.59
N ASP A 71 -20.10 -8.23 26.66
CA ASP A 71 -19.82 -7.52 27.92
C ASP A 71 -21.08 -6.79 28.44
N THR A 72 -21.22 -6.65 29.76
CA THR A 72 -22.38 -6.00 30.38
C THR A 72 -22.22 -4.48 30.40
N LEU A 73 -23.13 -3.76 29.72
CA LEU A 73 -23.23 -2.30 29.67
C LEU A 73 -23.93 -1.72 30.91
N ALA A 74 -25.06 -2.32 31.27
CA ALA A 74 -25.91 -1.92 32.39
C ALA A 74 -26.76 -3.09 32.91
N VAL A 75 -27.46 -2.89 34.02
CA VAL A 75 -28.49 -3.81 34.52
C VAL A 75 -29.81 -3.07 34.74
N ILE A 76 -30.93 -3.74 34.53
CA ILE A 76 -32.29 -3.20 34.72
C ILE A 76 -33.02 -4.07 35.74
N ALA A 77 -33.55 -3.46 36.81
CA ALA A 77 -34.32 -4.13 37.86
C ALA A 77 -35.80 -3.71 37.84
N GLU A 78 -36.72 -4.67 37.98
CA GLU A 78 -38.18 -4.40 37.90
C GLU A 78 -38.73 -3.59 39.09
N SER A 79 -38.04 -3.56 40.23
CA SER A 79 -38.50 -2.84 41.44
C SER A 79 -37.38 -2.15 42.20
N GLU A 80 -37.72 -1.04 42.85
CA GLU A 80 -36.83 -0.18 43.65
C GLU A 80 -36.14 -0.95 44.80
N MET A 81 -36.85 -1.93 45.39
CA MET A 81 -36.32 -2.79 46.45
C MET A 81 -35.34 -3.87 45.95
N GLU A 82 -35.43 -4.26 44.67
CA GLU A 82 -34.42 -5.11 44.03
C GLU A 82 -33.22 -4.29 43.55
N PHE A 83 -33.45 -3.05 43.11
CA PHE A 83 -32.42 -2.10 42.70
C PHE A 83 -31.44 -1.75 43.84
N GLU A 84 -31.93 -1.53 45.07
CA GLU A 84 -31.06 -1.28 46.25
C GLU A 84 -30.17 -2.48 46.65
N SER A 85 -30.39 -3.67 46.08
CA SER A 85 -29.63 -4.89 46.40
C SER A 85 -28.49 -5.24 45.43
N ILE A 86 -28.26 -4.41 44.40
CA ILE A 86 -27.27 -4.67 43.35
C ILE A 86 -25.91 -4.06 43.72
N ASP A 87 -24.92 -4.92 43.98
CA ASP A 87 -23.51 -4.52 44.07
C ASP A 87 -22.87 -4.57 42.67
N VAL A 88 -22.45 -3.41 42.16
CA VAL A 88 -21.84 -3.27 40.82
C VAL A 88 -20.40 -3.80 40.80
N SER A 89 -19.75 -3.92 41.97
CA SER A 89 -18.34 -4.33 42.05
C SER A 89 -18.10 -5.80 41.71
N GLU A 90 -19.09 -6.68 41.91
CA GLU A 90 -19.00 -8.11 41.53
C GLU A 90 -19.24 -8.37 40.03
N ILE A 91 -19.62 -7.37 39.24
CA ILE A 91 -20.04 -7.53 37.84
C ILE A 91 -18.89 -7.26 36.84
N GLY A 92 -17.72 -6.81 37.31
CA GLY A 92 -16.67 -6.19 36.50
C GLY A 92 -15.33 -6.94 36.29
N GLU A 93 -15.21 -8.24 36.58
CA GLU A 93 -13.92 -8.98 36.45
C GLU A 93 -13.85 -10.00 35.29
N THR A 94 -12.68 -10.06 34.65
CA THR A 94 -12.31 -11.01 33.57
C THR A 94 -11.51 -12.22 34.12
N PRO A 95 -11.27 -13.31 33.36
CA PRO A 95 -11.73 -14.63 33.78
C PRO A 95 -10.65 -15.55 34.37
N GLN A 96 -11.05 -16.48 35.27
CA GLN A 96 -10.29 -17.71 35.55
C GLN A 96 -11.13 -18.98 35.74
N THR A 97 -10.58 -20.11 35.27
CA THR A 97 -10.97 -21.52 35.50
C THR A 97 -12.39 -21.95 35.09
N GLN A 98 -12.52 -22.41 33.84
CA GLN A 98 -13.73 -23.07 33.33
C GLN A 98 -13.99 -24.44 33.99
N LYS A 99 -15.20 -24.65 34.51
CA LYS A 99 -15.76 -26.01 34.68
C LYS A 99 -16.34 -26.50 33.36
N LYS A 100 -16.01 -27.74 32.97
CA LYS A 100 -16.58 -28.45 31.80
C LYS A 100 -18.10 -28.44 31.85
N GLN A 101 -18.74 -27.64 30.99
CA GLN A 101 -20.20 -27.48 30.98
C GLN A 101 -20.79 -28.32 29.85
N ILE A 102 -21.67 -29.27 30.19
CA ILE A 102 -22.24 -30.21 29.23
C ILE A 102 -23.69 -29.85 28.99
N THR A 103 -24.07 -29.58 27.73
CA THR A 103 -25.46 -29.24 27.39
C THR A 103 -26.38 -30.46 27.49
N ASP A 104 -27.63 -30.27 27.93
CA ASP A 104 -28.60 -31.37 28.07
C ASP A 104 -28.88 -32.09 26.74
N LYS A 105 -28.81 -31.37 25.62
CA LYS A 105 -28.91 -31.96 24.28
C LYS A 105 -27.70 -32.83 23.93
N ALA A 106 -26.48 -32.41 24.28
CA ALA A 106 -25.30 -33.25 24.12
C ALA A 106 -25.38 -34.51 24.98
N ARG A 107 -25.84 -34.40 26.23
CA ARG A 107 -26.02 -35.54 27.14
C ARG A 107 -27.03 -36.55 26.59
N ARG A 108 -28.23 -36.09 26.21
CA ARG A 108 -29.26 -36.95 25.58
C ARG A 108 -28.79 -37.60 24.29
N LEU A 109 -27.99 -36.90 23.47
CA LEU A 109 -27.47 -37.48 22.24
C LEU A 109 -26.36 -38.51 22.51
N ALA A 110 -25.49 -38.26 23.49
CA ALA A 110 -24.46 -39.22 23.88
C ALA A 110 -25.08 -40.52 24.42
N ASP A 111 -26.12 -40.41 25.26
CA ASP A 111 -26.92 -41.55 25.72
C ASP A 111 -27.59 -42.31 24.54
N GLN A 112 -28.06 -41.60 23.51
CA GLN A 112 -28.65 -42.20 22.30
C GLN A 112 -27.64 -42.85 21.36
N LEU A 113 -26.38 -42.39 21.37
CA LEU A 113 -25.30 -42.90 20.52
C LEU A 113 -24.34 -43.86 21.25
N GLY A 114 -24.58 -44.13 22.54
CA GLY A 114 -23.74 -45.04 23.35
C GLY A 114 -22.35 -44.50 23.69
N VAL A 115 -22.12 -43.18 23.59
CA VAL A 115 -20.81 -42.54 23.80
C VAL A 115 -20.70 -42.05 25.24
N ASP A 116 -19.64 -42.41 25.98
CA ASP A 116 -19.40 -41.83 27.31
C ASP A 116 -18.98 -40.36 27.18
N ILE A 117 -19.92 -39.47 27.48
CA ILE A 117 -19.75 -38.02 27.40
C ILE A 117 -18.72 -37.47 28.42
N ASN A 118 -18.38 -38.23 29.46
CA ASN A 118 -17.40 -37.79 30.45
C ASN A 118 -15.97 -38.00 29.93
N ALA A 119 -15.73 -39.07 29.16
CA ALA A 119 -14.46 -39.40 28.53
C ALA A 119 -14.05 -38.44 27.40
N ILE A 120 -14.97 -37.61 26.90
CA ILE A 120 -14.68 -36.59 25.89
C ILE A 120 -13.81 -35.48 26.50
N ASP A 121 -12.50 -35.49 26.28
CA ASP A 121 -11.64 -34.39 26.70
C ASP A 121 -11.87 -33.15 25.83
N ALA A 122 -12.29 -32.05 26.47
CA ALA A 122 -12.66 -30.82 25.81
C ALA A 122 -12.64 -29.65 26.81
N GLN A 123 -11.90 -28.60 26.47
CA GLN A 123 -12.01 -27.30 27.13
C GLN A 123 -13.25 -26.56 26.56
N GLY A 124 -14.06 -25.96 27.42
CA GLY A 124 -15.30 -25.28 27.04
C GLY A 124 -16.58 -26.14 27.12
N ILE A 125 -17.61 -25.74 26.37
CA ILE A 125 -18.96 -26.32 26.42
C ILE A 125 -19.07 -27.54 25.49
N VAL A 126 -19.48 -28.69 26.03
CA VAL A 126 -19.76 -29.90 25.23
C VAL A 126 -21.16 -29.77 24.60
N THR A 127 -21.16 -29.57 23.28
CA THR A 127 -22.36 -29.39 22.46
C THR A 127 -22.69 -30.64 21.65
N GLU A 128 -23.94 -30.71 21.18
CA GLU A 128 -24.47 -31.83 20.39
C GLU A 128 -23.63 -32.10 19.12
N ALA A 129 -23.10 -31.06 18.49
CA ALA A 129 -22.23 -31.17 17.31
C ALA A 129 -20.91 -31.92 17.62
N LYS A 130 -20.31 -31.67 18.79
CA LYS A 130 -19.04 -32.31 19.21
C LYS A 130 -19.23 -33.81 19.51
N VAL A 131 -20.40 -34.18 20.04
CA VAL A 131 -20.80 -35.59 20.23
C VAL A 131 -21.02 -36.27 18.87
N ARG A 132 -21.68 -35.61 17.92
CA ARG A 132 -21.86 -36.16 16.55
C ARG A 132 -20.54 -36.41 15.83
N SER A 133 -19.57 -35.49 15.93
CA SER A 133 -18.26 -35.68 15.29
C SER A 133 -17.47 -36.86 15.85
N LEU A 134 -17.56 -37.12 17.16
CA LEU A 134 -16.88 -38.26 17.79
C LEU A 134 -17.58 -39.60 17.48
N ALA A 135 -18.92 -39.64 17.52
CA ALA A 135 -19.66 -40.82 17.10
C ALA A 135 -19.44 -41.17 15.61
N ALA A 136 -19.26 -40.16 14.75
CA ALA A 136 -18.92 -40.37 13.33
C ALA A 136 -17.51 -40.98 13.14
N LEU A 137 -16.55 -40.67 14.02
CA LEU A 137 -15.22 -41.28 14.04
C LEU A 137 -15.22 -42.69 14.65
N SER A 138 -16.21 -43.04 15.49
CA SER A 138 -16.35 -44.39 16.07
C SER A 138 -17.09 -45.37 15.15
N ASN A 139 -17.92 -44.87 14.22
CA ASN A 139 -18.72 -45.68 13.30
C ASN A 139 -18.02 -46.01 11.96
N SER A 140 -16.72 -45.75 11.81
CA SER A 140 -15.94 -46.16 10.63
C SER A 140 -15.52 -47.64 10.64
N GLU A 141 -15.75 -48.37 11.74
CA GLU A 141 -15.38 -49.80 11.89
C GLU A 141 -16.57 -50.71 12.26
N ALA A 142 -17.68 -50.63 11.52
CA ALA A 142 -18.67 -51.72 11.43
C ALA A 142 -19.49 -51.63 10.13
N GLY A 143 -19.50 -52.69 9.34
CA GLY A 143 -20.11 -52.71 8.01
C GLY A 143 -21.52 -53.32 7.93
N GLU A 144 -21.99 -53.32 6.68
CA GLU A 144 -23.05 -54.15 6.08
C GLU A 144 -24.54 -53.78 6.23
N GLU A 145 -25.07 -53.37 5.07
CA GLU A 145 -26.31 -53.83 4.42
C GLU A 145 -27.70 -53.64 5.07
N GLY A 146 -28.56 -52.95 4.31
CA GLY A 146 -29.99 -52.85 4.58
C GLY A 146 -30.67 -51.83 3.67
N GLU A 147 -31.24 -52.27 2.54
CA GLU A 147 -31.97 -51.43 1.59
C GLU A 147 -33.03 -50.54 2.28
N ARG A 148 -32.98 -49.21 2.07
CA ARG A 148 -34.11 -48.31 2.36
C ARG A 148 -34.12 -47.06 1.49
N GLN A 149 -35.30 -46.82 0.91
CA GLN A 149 -35.71 -45.76 -0.02
C GLN A 149 -34.97 -44.42 0.07
N CYS A 150 -34.57 -43.94 -1.12
CA CYS A 150 -33.86 -42.68 -1.35
C CYS A 150 -34.73 -41.43 -1.06
N ALA A 151 -34.84 -41.05 0.20
CA ALA A 151 -35.28 -39.72 0.63
C ALA A 151 -34.03 -38.86 0.94
N ARG A 152 -33.42 -38.26 -0.10
CA ARG A 152 -32.25 -37.37 0.07
C ARG A 152 -32.61 -36.20 0.99
N SER A 153 -31.91 -36.06 2.11
CA SER A 153 -32.04 -34.88 2.96
C SER A 153 -31.56 -33.65 2.18
N ARG A 154 -32.45 -32.66 2.01
CA ARG A 154 -32.11 -31.39 1.38
C ARG A 154 -31.78 -30.38 2.47
N ARG A 155 -30.60 -29.77 2.39
CA ARG A 155 -30.32 -28.50 3.05
C ARG A 155 -30.68 -27.37 2.09
N SER A 156 -31.30 -26.33 2.60
CA SER A 156 -31.61 -25.09 1.88
C SER A 156 -30.90 -23.94 2.56
N TYR A 157 -30.33 -23.03 1.79
CA TYR A 157 -29.77 -21.77 2.24
C TYR A 157 -30.25 -20.65 1.31
N LYS A 158 -30.24 -19.41 1.80
CA LYS A 158 -30.56 -18.23 0.98
C LYS A 158 -29.27 -17.68 0.37
N LEU A 159 -29.33 -17.18 -0.86
CA LEU A 159 -28.21 -16.43 -1.45
C LEU A 159 -28.01 -15.10 -0.70
N GLY A 160 -26.75 -14.65 -0.64
CA GLY A 160 -26.41 -13.29 -0.23
C GLY A 160 -26.57 -12.30 -1.39
N PRO A 161 -26.59 -10.98 -1.13
CA PRO A 161 -26.90 -9.96 -2.15
C PRO A 161 -25.98 -10.00 -3.37
N VAL A 162 -24.67 -10.22 -3.19
CA VAL A 162 -23.70 -10.27 -4.30
C VAL A 162 -23.90 -11.51 -5.16
N ALA A 163 -24.11 -12.68 -4.55
CA ALA A 163 -24.43 -13.92 -5.27
C ALA A 163 -25.78 -13.84 -6.01
N GLU A 164 -26.77 -13.13 -5.45
CA GLU A 164 -28.06 -12.86 -6.10
C GLU A 164 -27.88 -11.92 -7.31
N ALA A 165 -27.08 -10.85 -7.19
CA ALA A 165 -26.73 -9.96 -8.30
C ALA A 165 -25.96 -10.69 -9.43
N ALA A 166 -24.97 -11.53 -9.07
CA ALA A 166 -24.21 -12.33 -10.04
C ALA A 166 -25.12 -13.35 -10.77
N MET A 167 -26.04 -14.01 -10.05
CA MET A 167 -27.05 -14.88 -10.65
C MET A 167 -27.92 -14.12 -11.66
N HIS A 168 -28.38 -12.92 -11.32
CA HIS A 168 -29.14 -12.07 -12.24
C HIS A 168 -28.32 -11.69 -13.47
N ALA A 169 -27.06 -11.26 -13.31
CA ALA A 169 -26.19 -10.89 -14.43
C ALA A 169 -25.98 -12.04 -15.43
N VAL A 170 -25.73 -13.26 -14.92
CA VAL A 170 -25.59 -14.48 -15.74
C VAL A 170 -26.88 -14.80 -16.50
N LEU A 171 -28.04 -14.73 -15.84
CA LEU A 171 -29.33 -15.00 -16.46
C LEU A 171 -29.66 -13.97 -17.55
N THR A 172 -29.48 -12.67 -17.27
CA THR A 172 -29.69 -11.59 -18.25
C THR A 172 -28.81 -11.79 -19.48
N SER A 173 -27.50 -12.03 -19.30
CA SER A 173 -26.57 -12.27 -20.42
C SER A 173 -26.98 -13.45 -21.31
N GLN A 174 -27.35 -14.58 -20.71
CA GLN A 174 -27.75 -15.79 -21.44
C GLN A 174 -29.10 -15.66 -22.15
N MET A 175 -29.98 -14.75 -21.71
CA MET A 175 -31.24 -14.45 -22.39
C MET A 175 -31.10 -13.38 -23.47
N ASP A 176 -30.29 -12.36 -23.21
CA ASP A 176 -30.23 -11.17 -24.06
C ASP A 176 -29.18 -11.26 -25.17
N THR A 177 -28.11 -12.06 -25.04
CA THR A 177 -27.04 -12.15 -26.05
C THR A 177 -27.17 -13.38 -26.95
N ALA A 178 -26.75 -13.29 -28.21
CA ALA A 178 -26.48 -14.49 -29.02
C ALA A 178 -25.01 -14.86 -28.89
N THR A 179 -24.56 -15.17 -27.66
CA THR A 179 -23.17 -15.49 -27.37
C THR A 179 -22.68 -16.67 -28.23
N THR A 180 -21.59 -16.45 -28.95
CA THR A 180 -20.71 -17.53 -29.42
C THR A 180 -19.28 -17.25 -28.96
N HIS A 181 -18.39 -18.22 -29.15
CA HIS A 181 -17.01 -18.11 -28.73
C HIS A 181 -16.04 -18.63 -29.80
N MET A 182 -14.78 -18.22 -29.68
CA MET A 182 -13.67 -18.71 -30.48
C MET A 182 -12.40 -18.78 -29.63
N THR A 183 -11.55 -19.76 -29.93
CA THR A 183 -10.32 -20.02 -29.17
C THR A 183 -9.10 -19.84 -30.07
N ALA A 184 -8.06 -19.21 -29.54
CA ALA A 184 -6.74 -19.09 -30.17
C ALA A 184 -5.65 -19.46 -29.16
N GLU A 185 -4.45 -19.67 -29.68
CA GLU A 185 -3.25 -19.97 -28.90
C GLU A 185 -2.20 -18.90 -29.22
N ALA A 186 -1.73 -18.18 -28.21
CA ALA A 186 -0.65 -17.20 -28.36
C ALA A 186 0.67 -17.81 -27.86
N ASP A 187 1.74 -17.70 -28.65
CA ASP A 187 3.09 -18.10 -28.20
C ASP A 187 3.70 -16.94 -27.41
N ILE A 188 3.89 -17.14 -26.11
CA ILE A 188 4.45 -16.14 -25.19
C ILE A 188 5.85 -16.54 -24.72
N THR A 189 6.52 -17.47 -25.41
CA THR A 189 7.84 -17.98 -25.00
C THR A 189 8.87 -16.87 -24.84
N ASP A 190 8.95 -15.97 -25.82
CA ASP A 190 9.93 -14.88 -25.82
C ASP A 190 9.54 -13.78 -24.82
N LEU A 191 8.23 -13.57 -24.59
CA LEU A 191 7.73 -12.65 -23.56
C LEU A 191 8.12 -13.14 -22.16
N LEU A 192 7.92 -14.43 -21.87
CA LEU A 192 8.35 -15.03 -20.61
C LEU A 192 9.88 -15.13 -20.48
N ALA A 193 10.62 -15.13 -21.59
CA ALA A 193 12.08 -15.07 -21.58
C ALA A 193 12.59 -13.70 -21.07
N LEU A 194 11.89 -12.60 -21.37
CA LEU A 194 12.19 -11.28 -20.79
C LEU A 194 12.12 -11.29 -19.26
N TRP A 195 11.25 -12.12 -18.67
CA TRP A 195 11.08 -12.27 -17.22
C TRP A 195 12.01 -13.31 -16.60
N LYS A 196 12.79 -14.03 -17.43
CA LYS A 196 13.79 -15.02 -17.01
C LYS A 196 15.23 -14.54 -17.16
N ASN A 197 15.43 -13.25 -17.45
CA ASN A 197 16.76 -12.68 -17.61
C ASN A 197 17.58 -12.87 -16.32
N ASP A 198 18.82 -13.35 -16.43
CA ASP A 198 19.65 -13.76 -15.27
C ASP A 198 20.19 -12.56 -14.43
N ASP A 199 19.75 -11.33 -14.71
CA ASP A 199 20.08 -10.13 -13.94
C ASP A 199 19.12 -9.98 -12.74
N PRO A 200 19.60 -10.13 -11.48
CA PRO A 200 18.74 -10.02 -10.29
C PRO A 200 18.12 -8.64 -10.07
N SER A 201 18.55 -7.61 -10.81
CA SER A 201 18.00 -6.26 -10.72
C SER A 201 16.80 -6.02 -11.64
N PHE A 202 16.52 -6.93 -12.58
CA PHE A 202 15.45 -6.77 -13.56
C PHE A 202 14.21 -7.61 -13.19
N SER A 203 13.26 -7.00 -12.48
CA SER A 203 11.87 -7.49 -12.38
C SER A 203 10.93 -6.48 -13.04
N PRO A 204 10.03 -6.90 -13.95
CA PRO A 204 9.08 -5.99 -14.60
C PRO A 204 8.08 -5.41 -13.61
N ALA A 205 7.69 -4.16 -13.85
CA ALA A 205 6.69 -3.46 -13.04
C ALA A 205 5.22 -3.82 -13.39
N PHE A 206 4.99 -5.00 -13.99
CA PHE A 206 3.69 -5.40 -14.56
C PHE A 206 3.61 -6.91 -14.79
N THR A 207 2.38 -7.44 -14.86
CA THR A 207 2.03 -8.86 -15.06
C THR A 207 1.62 -9.18 -16.50
N LEU A 208 1.42 -10.47 -16.80
CA LEU A 208 0.84 -10.91 -18.08
C LEU A 208 -0.56 -10.33 -18.32
N THR A 209 -1.35 -10.22 -17.26
CA THR A 209 -2.69 -9.63 -17.31
C THR A 209 -2.63 -8.14 -17.68
N ASP A 210 -1.62 -7.40 -17.22
CA ASP A 210 -1.50 -5.96 -17.53
C ASP A 210 -1.09 -5.73 -19.00
N ILE A 211 -0.27 -6.61 -19.56
CA ILE A 211 0.02 -6.63 -21.01
C ILE A 211 -1.25 -6.99 -21.79
N LEU A 212 -2.03 -7.97 -21.34
CA LEU A 212 -3.29 -8.36 -21.99
C LEU A 212 -4.28 -7.20 -22.00
N VAL A 213 -4.47 -6.49 -20.89
CA VAL A 213 -5.29 -5.26 -20.82
C VAL A 213 -4.78 -4.21 -21.82
N HIS A 214 -3.46 -3.95 -21.84
CA HIS A 214 -2.85 -2.96 -22.73
C HIS A 214 -3.03 -3.28 -24.22
N VAL A 215 -2.83 -4.54 -24.61
CA VAL A 215 -2.97 -5.01 -26.01
C VAL A 215 -4.44 -5.06 -26.41
N VAL A 216 -5.34 -5.52 -25.52
CA VAL A 216 -6.78 -5.51 -25.76
C VAL A 216 -7.31 -4.08 -25.93
N ALA A 217 -6.92 -3.14 -25.07
CA ALA A 217 -7.37 -1.76 -25.16
C ALA A 217 -7.00 -1.11 -26.51
N ARG A 218 -5.78 -1.36 -27.01
CA ARG A 218 -5.37 -0.89 -28.35
C ARG A 218 -6.08 -1.62 -29.49
N ALA A 219 -6.28 -2.93 -29.37
CA ALA A 219 -7.07 -3.67 -30.34
C ALA A 219 -8.52 -3.12 -30.43
N LEU A 220 -9.13 -2.74 -29.31
CA LEU A 220 -10.49 -2.16 -29.30
C LEU A 220 -10.59 -0.83 -30.08
N GLN A 221 -9.49 -0.07 -30.25
CA GLN A 221 -9.46 1.10 -31.14
C GLN A 221 -9.63 0.73 -32.63
N GLU A 222 -9.07 -0.40 -33.06
CA GLU A 222 -9.24 -0.94 -34.42
C GLU A 222 -10.54 -1.76 -34.56
N PHE A 223 -11.05 -2.29 -33.45
CA PHE A 223 -12.21 -3.17 -33.39
C PHE A 223 -13.36 -2.60 -32.51
N PRO A 224 -13.88 -1.37 -32.78
CA PRO A 224 -14.82 -0.67 -31.90
C PRO A 224 -16.15 -1.40 -31.68
N LYS A 225 -16.55 -2.33 -32.55
CA LYS A 225 -17.77 -3.15 -32.33
C LYS A 225 -17.67 -4.12 -31.16
N LEU A 226 -16.46 -4.41 -30.70
CA LEU A 226 -16.25 -5.15 -29.45
C LEU A 226 -16.29 -4.21 -28.23
N ASN A 227 -16.06 -2.92 -28.42
CA ASN A 227 -16.22 -1.85 -27.41
C ASN A 227 -17.61 -1.21 -27.51
N ALA A 228 -18.66 -2.03 -27.41
CA ALA A 228 -20.03 -1.59 -27.68
C ALA A 228 -21.08 -2.26 -26.79
N SER A 229 -22.28 -1.69 -26.81
CA SER A 229 -23.49 -2.19 -26.18
C SER A 229 -24.58 -2.43 -27.23
N PHE A 230 -25.43 -3.45 -27.05
CA PHE A 230 -26.64 -3.63 -27.87
C PHE A 230 -27.89 -3.34 -27.03
N ILE A 231 -28.46 -2.15 -27.20
CA ILE A 231 -29.55 -1.64 -26.38
C ILE A 231 -30.74 -1.30 -27.28
N SER A 232 -31.91 -1.86 -26.98
CA SER A 232 -33.19 -1.55 -27.65
C SER A 232 -33.19 -1.67 -29.19
N GLY A 233 -32.31 -2.50 -29.77
CA GLY A 233 -32.17 -2.69 -31.22
C GLY A 233 -31.07 -1.85 -31.88
N PHE A 234 -30.39 -1.00 -31.12
CA PHE A 234 -29.26 -0.17 -31.57
C PHE A 234 -27.94 -0.74 -31.07
N ILE A 235 -26.86 -0.46 -31.81
CA ILE A 235 -25.48 -0.70 -31.39
C ILE A 235 -24.92 0.65 -30.97
N GLU A 236 -24.54 0.76 -29.71
CA GLU A 236 -23.93 1.95 -29.12
C GLU A 236 -22.44 1.64 -28.90
N GLU A 237 -21.56 2.19 -29.75
CA GLU A 237 -20.11 2.06 -29.63
C GLU A 237 -19.60 3.11 -28.64
N PHE A 238 -18.76 2.72 -27.67
CA PHE A 238 -18.19 3.64 -26.68
C PHE A 238 -16.95 4.36 -27.23
N GLU A 239 -16.80 5.66 -26.95
CA GLU A 239 -15.61 6.44 -27.33
C GLU A 239 -14.42 6.14 -26.40
N GLU A 240 -14.68 5.97 -25.11
CA GLU A 240 -13.73 5.53 -24.09
C GLU A 240 -13.52 4.01 -24.10
N ILE A 241 -12.31 3.55 -23.73
CA ILE A 241 -11.93 2.13 -23.68
C ILE A 241 -11.56 1.76 -22.25
N ASP A 242 -12.58 1.36 -21.49
CA ASP A 242 -12.46 1.02 -20.08
C ASP A 242 -12.47 -0.52 -19.94
N VAL A 243 -11.35 -1.11 -19.51
CA VAL A 243 -11.19 -2.58 -19.50
C VAL A 243 -11.31 -3.12 -18.08
N SER A 244 -12.34 -3.92 -17.82
CA SER A 244 -12.53 -4.64 -16.56
C SER A 244 -11.80 -5.98 -16.53
N VAL A 245 -11.18 -6.31 -15.40
CA VAL A 245 -10.52 -7.61 -15.15
C VAL A 245 -11.23 -8.33 -14.00
N THR A 246 -11.64 -9.58 -14.21
CA THR A 246 -12.19 -10.42 -13.13
C THR A 246 -11.16 -10.66 -12.04
N SER A 247 -11.52 -10.45 -10.78
CA SER A 247 -10.67 -10.73 -9.61
C SER A 247 -11.51 -11.33 -8.50
N ASP A 248 -11.05 -12.44 -7.91
CA ASP A 248 -11.65 -13.02 -6.70
C ASP A 248 -11.04 -12.32 -5.49
N LEU A 249 -11.83 -11.54 -4.75
CA LEU A 249 -11.39 -10.85 -3.54
C LEU A 249 -12.39 -11.18 -2.43
N LEU A 250 -11.87 -11.55 -1.25
CA LEU A 250 -12.67 -11.94 -0.09
C LEU A 250 -13.62 -13.15 -0.33
N GLY A 251 -13.41 -13.92 -1.40
CA GLY A 251 -14.29 -15.02 -1.81
C GLY A 251 -15.50 -14.57 -2.65
N GLU A 252 -15.49 -13.33 -3.16
CA GLU A 252 -16.49 -12.77 -4.06
C GLU A 252 -15.84 -12.27 -5.36
N LEU A 253 -16.60 -12.32 -6.46
CA LEU A 253 -16.11 -11.94 -7.80
C LEU A 253 -16.32 -10.45 -8.06
N TYR A 254 -15.22 -9.72 -8.24
CA TYR A 254 -15.20 -8.31 -8.61
C TYR A 254 -14.68 -8.08 -10.04
N LEU A 255 -15.07 -6.95 -10.66
CA LEU A 255 -14.62 -6.52 -11.98
C LEU A 255 -13.80 -5.22 -11.87
N ILE A 256 -12.51 -5.35 -11.57
CA ILE A 256 -11.60 -4.21 -11.42
C ILE A 256 -11.46 -3.51 -12.77
N THR A 257 -11.96 -2.28 -12.86
CA THR A 257 -12.03 -1.52 -14.11
C THR A 257 -10.86 -0.56 -14.25
N VAL A 258 -10.08 -0.70 -15.33
CA VAL A 258 -9.03 0.24 -15.70
C VAL A 258 -9.60 1.22 -16.73
N PHE A 259 -9.71 2.49 -16.34
CA PHE A 259 -10.23 3.56 -17.19
C PHE A 259 -9.20 4.05 -18.20
N ASP A 260 -9.66 4.47 -19.39
CA ASP A 260 -8.80 5.03 -20.45
C ASP A 260 -7.59 4.12 -20.77
N ALA A 261 -7.80 2.79 -20.79
CA ALA A 261 -6.74 1.79 -20.77
C ALA A 261 -5.82 1.83 -22.00
N GLU A 262 -6.27 2.43 -23.11
CA GLU A 262 -5.51 2.62 -24.34
C GLU A 262 -4.44 3.73 -24.20
N LYS A 263 -4.61 4.64 -23.22
CA LYS A 263 -3.69 5.73 -22.92
C LYS A 263 -2.56 5.33 -21.96
N LEU A 264 -2.71 4.21 -21.24
CA LEU A 264 -1.82 3.79 -20.15
C LEU A 264 -0.75 2.78 -20.59
N LEU A 265 0.41 2.80 -19.93
CA LEU A 265 1.45 1.78 -20.04
C LEU A 265 1.13 0.55 -19.16
N PRO A 266 1.67 -0.66 -19.45
CA PRO A 266 1.43 -1.86 -18.64
C PRO A 266 1.74 -1.70 -17.15
N SER A 267 2.76 -0.92 -16.79
CA SER A 267 3.10 -0.61 -15.39
C SER A 267 2.08 0.31 -14.70
N GLU A 268 1.44 1.20 -15.45
CA GLU A 268 0.39 2.09 -14.93
C GLU A 268 -0.92 1.32 -14.76
N ILE A 269 -1.25 0.45 -15.72
CA ILE A 269 -2.36 -0.52 -15.64
C ILE A 269 -2.23 -1.42 -14.40
N GLY A 270 -1.05 -2.01 -14.18
CA GLY A 270 -0.79 -2.85 -13.01
C GLY A 270 -0.89 -2.07 -11.69
N ALA A 271 -0.41 -0.82 -11.68
CA ALA A 271 -0.51 0.05 -10.52
C ALA A 271 -1.97 0.43 -10.19
N GLU A 272 -2.79 0.69 -11.20
CA GLU A 272 -4.19 1.08 -11.05
C GLU A 272 -5.07 -0.09 -10.60
N ARG A 273 -4.86 -1.30 -11.17
CA ARG A 273 -5.53 -2.51 -10.69
C ARG A 273 -5.24 -2.77 -9.20
N GLN A 274 -4.01 -2.55 -8.76
CA GLN A 274 -3.62 -2.66 -7.34
C GLN A 274 -4.21 -1.55 -6.46
N ARG A 275 -4.39 -0.32 -6.98
CA ARG A 275 -5.10 0.75 -6.27
C ARG A 275 -6.54 0.34 -5.97
N ILE A 276 -7.28 -0.07 -7.00
CA ILE A 276 -8.70 -0.46 -6.89
C ILE A 276 -8.88 -1.69 -6.01
N ALA A 277 -7.99 -2.70 -6.10
CA ALA A 277 -8.04 -3.87 -5.21
C ALA A 277 -7.98 -3.48 -3.72
N ARG A 278 -7.11 -2.54 -3.33
CA ARG A 278 -7.05 -2.02 -1.94
C ARG A 278 -8.30 -1.22 -1.55
N GLU A 279 -8.92 -0.51 -2.48
CA GLU A 279 -10.15 0.23 -2.23
C GLU A 279 -11.35 -0.70 -2.02
N ILE A 280 -11.43 -1.81 -2.76
CA ILE A 280 -12.44 -2.87 -2.53
C ILE A 280 -12.27 -3.48 -1.13
N LEU A 281 -11.04 -3.82 -0.75
CA LEU A 281 -10.73 -4.42 0.55
C LEU A 281 -10.97 -3.48 1.74
N SER A 282 -10.73 -2.18 1.56
CA SER A 282 -11.02 -1.16 2.57
C SER A 282 -12.50 -0.68 2.56
N GLY A 283 -13.31 -1.15 1.61
CA GLY A 283 -14.72 -0.75 1.46
C GLY A 283 -14.92 0.67 0.92
N ASN A 284 -13.89 1.27 0.33
CA ASN A 284 -13.89 2.63 -0.23
C ASN A 284 -14.03 2.66 -1.76
N ASN A 285 -14.13 1.51 -2.42
CA ASN A 285 -14.31 1.46 -3.88
C ASN A 285 -15.62 2.15 -4.30
N THR A 286 -15.61 2.81 -5.46
CA THR A 286 -16.84 3.30 -6.07
C THR A 286 -17.52 2.18 -6.86
N THR A 287 -18.80 2.36 -7.19
CA THR A 287 -19.50 1.48 -8.14
C THR A 287 -18.82 1.49 -9.51
N ARG A 288 -18.23 2.63 -9.92
CA ARG A 288 -17.55 2.77 -11.21
C ARG A 288 -16.34 1.83 -11.29
N ASP A 289 -15.53 1.76 -10.23
CA ASP A 289 -14.31 0.92 -10.19
C ASP A 289 -14.60 -0.58 -10.35
N VAL A 290 -15.81 -1.03 -9.97
CA VAL A 290 -16.21 -2.45 -9.94
C VAL A 290 -17.26 -2.86 -10.98
N SER A 291 -17.77 -1.92 -11.79
CA SER A 291 -18.74 -2.23 -12.86
C SER A 291 -18.77 -1.22 -14.02
N GLY A 292 -17.74 -0.38 -14.16
CA GLY A 292 -17.73 0.74 -15.09
C GLY A 292 -17.12 0.46 -16.47
N GLY A 293 -16.57 -0.73 -16.70
CA GLY A 293 -15.87 -1.05 -17.95
C GLY A 293 -16.79 -1.20 -19.16
N THR A 294 -16.23 -0.99 -20.34
CA THR A 294 -16.85 -1.16 -21.67
C THR A 294 -16.50 -2.52 -22.31
N PHE A 295 -15.40 -3.14 -21.88
CA PHE A 295 -14.98 -4.50 -22.25
C PHE A 295 -14.44 -5.27 -21.04
N ALA A 296 -14.50 -6.60 -21.05
CA ALA A 296 -14.04 -7.44 -19.95
C ALA A 296 -12.96 -8.46 -20.35
N ILE A 297 -12.05 -8.76 -19.41
CA ILE A 297 -11.11 -9.87 -19.46
C ILE A 297 -11.36 -10.78 -18.25
N SER A 298 -11.63 -12.05 -18.50
CA SER A 298 -11.73 -13.09 -17.48
C SER A 298 -10.40 -13.83 -17.39
N VAL A 299 -9.81 -13.90 -16.20
CA VAL A 299 -8.51 -14.56 -15.96
C VAL A 299 -8.72 -15.73 -15.00
N LEU A 300 -8.29 -16.93 -15.42
CA LEU A 300 -8.39 -18.15 -14.62
C LEU A 300 -7.14 -19.01 -14.85
N GLU A 301 -6.08 -18.71 -14.10
CA GLU A 301 -4.73 -19.28 -14.28
C GLU A 301 -4.57 -20.69 -13.68
N GLN A 302 -5.68 -21.38 -13.37
CA GLN A 302 -5.70 -22.75 -12.86
C GLN A 302 -5.00 -23.72 -13.83
N PRO A 303 -3.93 -24.44 -13.43
CA PRO A 303 -3.05 -25.15 -14.37
C PRO A 303 -3.73 -26.15 -15.33
N ALA A 304 -4.84 -26.76 -14.90
CA ALA A 304 -5.63 -27.69 -15.71
C ALA A 304 -6.58 -27.02 -16.72
N ILE A 305 -6.82 -25.71 -16.61
CA ILE A 305 -7.77 -24.94 -17.42
C ILE A 305 -7.02 -24.28 -18.58
N ILE A 306 -6.93 -24.98 -19.70
CA ILE A 306 -6.26 -24.50 -20.93
C ILE A 306 -7.08 -23.39 -21.60
N ASN A 307 -8.40 -23.56 -21.67
CA ASN A 307 -9.34 -22.58 -22.21
C ASN A 307 -10.56 -22.52 -21.28
N GLN A 308 -11.07 -21.32 -21.04
CA GLN A 308 -12.36 -21.07 -20.40
C GLN A 308 -13.27 -20.32 -21.37
N VAL A 309 -14.56 -20.66 -21.42
CA VAL A 309 -15.55 -19.92 -22.22
C VAL A 309 -16.30 -18.98 -21.28
N PRO A 310 -15.88 -17.70 -21.14
CA PRO A 310 -16.55 -16.75 -20.27
C PRO A 310 -17.96 -16.41 -20.78
N ILE A 311 -18.84 -16.06 -19.85
CA ILE A 311 -20.16 -15.49 -20.14
C ILE A 311 -19.97 -13.97 -20.26
N ILE A 312 -20.53 -13.35 -21.31
CA ILE A 312 -20.45 -11.89 -21.52
C ILE A 312 -21.16 -11.18 -20.36
N PHE A 313 -20.61 -10.09 -19.81
CA PHE A 313 -21.35 -9.33 -18.80
C PHE A 313 -22.47 -8.50 -19.45
N PRO A 314 -23.62 -8.29 -18.77
CA PRO A 314 -24.67 -7.42 -19.29
C PRO A 314 -24.13 -6.02 -19.61
N GLY A 315 -24.38 -5.54 -20.83
CA GLY A 315 -23.85 -4.25 -21.32
C GLY A 315 -22.54 -4.33 -22.10
N HIS A 316 -21.91 -5.50 -22.23
CA HIS A 316 -20.72 -5.69 -23.07
C HIS A 316 -21.05 -6.42 -24.39
N ALA A 317 -20.31 -6.12 -25.45
CA ALA A 317 -20.38 -6.85 -26.73
C ALA A 317 -19.52 -8.13 -26.74
N GLY A 318 -18.56 -8.25 -25.82
CA GLY A 318 -17.69 -9.41 -25.69
C GLY A 318 -16.84 -9.41 -24.43
N ILE A 319 -16.15 -10.53 -24.20
CA ILE A 319 -15.25 -10.78 -23.07
C ILE A 319 -14.14 -11.75 -23.49
N LEU A 320 -12.90 -11.45 -23.11
CA LEU A 320 -11.74 -12.31 -23.39
C LEU A 320 -11.41 -13.20 -22.18
N GLY A 321 -11.58 -14.50 -22.33
CA GLY A 321 -11.15 -15.51 -21.37
C GLY A 321 -9.69 -15.91 -21.57
N VAL A 322 -8.94 -15.95 -20.48
CA VAL A 322 -7.51 -16.30 -20.44
C VAL A 322 -7.34 -17.56 -19.58
N GLY A 323 -6.71 -18.60 -20.14
CA GLY A 323 -6.38 -19.85 -19.45
C GLY A 323 -4.92 -19.92 -18.99
N ALA A 324 -4.54 -21.03 -18.36
CA ALA A 324 -3.18 -21.24 -17.87
C ALA A 324 -2.14 -21.45 -18.98
N VAL A 325 -0.91 -20.97 -18.74
CA VAL A 325 0.23 -21.15 -19.66
C VAL A 325 0.65 -22.62 -19.74
N GLN A 326 0.73 -23.17 -20.96
CA GLN A 326 1.08 -24.56 -21.21
C GLN A 326 2.46 -24.70 -21.87
N ASP A 327 3.24 -25.72 -21.50
CA ASP A 327 4.37 -26.18 -22.30
C ASP A 327 3.86 -27.00 -23.50
N LYS A 328 4.24 -26.60 -24.72
CA LYS A 328 3.91 -27.30 -25.96
C LYS A 328 5.14 -27.45 -26.83
N TYR A 329 5.35 -28.66 -27.33
CA TYR A 329 6.32 -28.90 -28.38
C TYR A 329 5.80 -28.42 -29.73
N ARG A 330 6.54 -27.53 -30.37
CA ARG A 330 6.33 -27.07 -31.75
C ARG A 330 7.53 -27.47 -32.60
N ARG A 331 7.32 -27.57 -33.92
CA ARG A 331 8.40 -27.87 -34.87
C ARG A 331 8.96 -26.57 -35.44
N SER A 332 10.29 -26.41 -35.46
CA SER A 332 10.95 -25.30 -36.14
C SER A 332 10.82 -25.43 -37.67
N GLU A 333 11.06 -24.33 -38.40
CA GLU A 333 11.15 -24.37 -39.87
C GLU A 333 12.25 -25.33 -40.36
N ASN A 334 13.33 -25.47 -39.57
CA ASN A 334 14.44 -26.39 -39.84
C ASN A 334 14.12 -27.86 -39.46
N GLY A 335 12.97 -28.11 -38.83
CA GLY A 335 12.47 -29.44 -38.48
C GLY A 335 12.74 -29.91 -37.07
N ASP A 336 13.44 -29.12 -36.25
CA ASP A 336 13.77 -29.39 -34.83
C ASP A 336 12.54 -29.29 -33.92
N GLN A 337 12.59 -29.91 -32.75
CA GLN A 337 11.55 -29.83 -31.74
C GLN A 337 11.87 -28.72 -30.72
N LEU A 338 11.08 -27.66 -30.72
CA LEU A 338 11.19 -26.51 -29.82
C LEU A 338 10.15 -26.64 -28.70
N ASN A 339 10.55 -26.42 -27.45
CA ASN A 339 9.57 -26.16 -26.40
C ASN A 339 9.06 -24.71 -26.51
N ARG A 340 7.75 -24.53 -26.32
CA ARG A 340 7.06 -23.24 -26.38
C ARG A 340 6.09 -23.10 -25.21
N LYS A 341 6.03 -21.90 -24.64
CA LYS A 341 5.04 -21.51 -23.64
C LYS A 341 3.87 -20.87 -24.37
N VAL A 342 2.72 -21.51 -24.29
CA VAL A 342 1.53 -21.16 -25.08
C VAL A 342 0.39 -20.78 -24.13
N LEU A 343 -0.20 -19.61 -24.36
CA LEU A 343 -1.35 -19.10 -23.63
C LEU A 343 -2.64 -19.41 -24.40
N GLY A 344 -3.66 -19.94 -23.70
CA GLY A 344 -5.00 -20.13 -24.26
C GLY A 344 -5.83 -18.85 -24.14
N LEU A 345 -6.37 -18.38 -25.27
CA LEU A 345 -7.21 -17.18 -25.36
C LEU A 345 -8.57 -17.56 -25.94
N THR A 346 -9.67 -17.16 -25.30
CA THR A 346 -11.03 -17.47 -25.72
C THR A 346 -11.90 -16.22 -25.74
N LEU A 347 -12.22 -15.69 -26.92
CA LEU A 347 -13.14 -14.57 -27.05
C LEU A 347 -14.58 -15.08 -27.10
N SER A 348 -15.41 -14.72 -26.13
CA SER A 348 -16.88 -14.79 -26.23
C SER A 348 -17.42 -13.44 -26.71
N TYR A 349 -18.37 -13.45 -27.65
CA TYR A 349 -18.89 -12.23 -28.27
C TYR A 349 -20.33 -12.39 -28.77
N ASP A 350 -21.05 -11.28 -28.87
CA ASP A 350 -22.45 -11.26 -29.29
C ASP A 350 -22.59 -11.37 -30.82
N HIS A 351 -22.96 -12.57 -31.26
CA HIS A 351 -23.10 -12.90 -32.68
C HIS A 351 -24.36 -12.28 -33.34
N ARG A 352 -25.13 -11.45 -32.64
CA ARG A 352 -26.19 -10.63 -33.26
C ARG A 352 -25.63 -9.58 -34.22
N PHE A 353 -24.46 -9.01 -33.93
CA PHE A 353 -23.89 -7.93 -34.74
C PHE A 353 -22.37 -8.03 -34.99
N ILE A 354 -21.64 -8.80 -34.18
CA ILE A 354 -20.25 -9.16 -34.46
C ILE A 354 -20.24 -10.48 -35.25
N ASN A 355 -19.56 -10.52 -36.39
CA ASN A 355 -19.41 -11.74 -37.19
C ASN A 355 -18.09 -12.45 -36.88
N GLY A 356 -18.04 -13.76 -37.14
CA GLY A 356 -16.87 -14.59 -36.87
C GLY A 356 -15.57 -14.16 -37.56
N LEU A 357 -15.60 -13.51 -38.73
CA LEU A 357 -14.36 -13.01 -39.35
C LEU A 357 -13.80 -11.77 -38.61
N TYR A 358 -14.69 -10.90 -38.13
CA TYR A 358 -14.30 -9.71 -37.35
C TYR A 358 -13.70 -10.12 -36.00
N ALA A 359 -14.40 -11.00 -35.27
CA ALA A 359 -13.92 -11.56 -34.02
C ALA A 359 -12.60 -12.34 -34.19
N ALA A 360 -12.44 -13.10 -35.28
CA ALA A 360 -11.21 -13.86 -35.54
C ALA A 360 -10.01 -12.94 -35.82
N ARG A 361 -10.24 -11.81 -36.50
CA ARG A 361 -9.20 -10.79 -36.72
C ARG A 361 -8.80 -10.08 -35.43
N PHE A 362 -9.75 -9.76 -34.55
CA PHE A 362 -9.43 -9.22 -33.23
C PHE A 362 -8.59 -10.22 -32.42
N LEU A 363 -9.03 -11.48 -32.35
CA LEU A 363 -8.33 -12.49 -31.55
C LEU A 363 -6.95 -12.82 -32.12
N GLN A 364 -6.80 -12.82 -33.45
CA GLN A 364 -5.50 -12.89 -34.13
C GLN A 364 -4.62 -11.69 -33.76
N HIS A 365 -5.12 -10.46 -33.90
CA HIS A 365 -4.38 -9.23 -33.57
C HIS A 365 -3.90 -9.26 -32.10
N VAL A 366 -4.76 -9.64 -31.15
CA VAL A 366 -4.37 -9.78 -29.73
C VAL A 366 -3.29 -10.85 -29.58
N SER A 367 -3.43 -12.02 -30.21
CA SER A 367 -2.45 -13.11 -30.10
C SER A 367 -1.08 -12.81 -30.69
N GLU A 368 -1.01 -11.99 -31.75
CA GLU A 368 0.23 -11.63 -32.46
C GLU A 368 0.96 -10.45 -31.79
N ASN A 369 0.25 -9.57 -31.07
CA ASN A 369 0.81 -8.35 -30.47
C ASN A 369 1.09 -8.43 -28.96
N LEU A 370 1.07 -9.64 -28.35
CA LEU A 370 1.48 -9.82 -26.95
C LEU A 370 2.98 -9.56 -26.70
N LEU A 371 3.80 -9.48 -27.74
CA LEU A 371 5.18 -9.02 -27.68
C LEU A 371 5.23 -7.52 -28.02
N PRO A 372 5.48 -6.62 -27.04
CA PRO A 372 5.55 -5.19 -27.33
C PRO A 372 6.78 -4.87 -28.18
N SER A 373 6.59 -4.06 -29.22
CA SER A 373 7.67 -3.41 -29.97
C SER A 373 8.38 -2.38 -29.09
N TYR A 374 9.34 -2.82 -28.27
CA TYR A 374 10.11 -1.94 -27.39
C TYR A 374 11.09 -1.06 -28.18
N GLU A 375 10.69 0.18 -28.48
CA GLU A 375 11.67 1.28 -28.57
C GLU A 375 12.16 1.63 -27.17
N THR A 376 13.49 1.61 -26.98
CA THR A 376 14.11 1.84 -25.67
C THR A 376 14.04 3.30 -25.25
N ASN A 377 13.06 3.64 -24.40
CA ASN A 377 13.11 4.79 -23.49
C ASN A 377 12.71 4.34 -22.08
N MET A 378 13.71 3.96 -21.29
CA MET A 378 13.55 3.56 -19.88
C MET A 378 14.34 4.53 -18.99
N SER A 379 13.63 5.39 -18.26
CA SER A 379 14.16 6.09 -17.10
C SER A 379 13.78 5.34 -15.83
N ASN A 380 14.78 4.90 -15.07
CA ASN A 380 14.62 4.15 -13.81
C ASN A 380 13.81 4.91 -12.75
N HIS A 381 13.20 4.18 -11.79
CA HIS A 381 13.55 4.19 -10.35
C HIS A 381 12.60 3.28 -9.53
N SER A 382 13.13 2.51 -8.58
CA SER A 382 12.40 1.75 -7.54
C SER A 382 13.31 1.59 -6.33
N LYS A 383 13.15 2.47 -5.35
CA LYS A 383 12.56 2.24 -4.01
C LYS A 383 13.41 1.42 -3.02
N THR A 384 13.72 2.12 -1.92
CA THR A 384 14.31 1.70 -0.64
C THR A 384 13.31 0.97 0.23
N THR A 385 13.82 0.25 1.24
CA THR A 385 13.12 -0.23 2.45
C THR A 385 14.21 -0.79 3.44
N VAL A 386 14.02 -0.85 4.79
CA VAL A 386 14.90 -1.40 5.91
C VAL A 386 14.04 -1.73 7.19
N ASP A 387 14.47 -2.46 8.27
CA ASP A 387 13.58 -3.01 9.38
C ASP A 387 14.04 -3.17 10.88
N LEU A 388 13.07 -3.45 11.80
CA LEU A 388 13.08 -3.69 13.28
C LEU A 388 11.74 -4.39 13.75
N ASP A 389 11.62 -5.62 14.29
CA ASP A 389 12.53 -6.70 14.70
C ASP A 389 11.82 -8.08 14.59
N PHE A 390 12.57 -9.14 14.25
CA PHE A 390 12.06 -10.26 13.43
C PHE A 390 11.71 -11.57 14.08
N ALA A 391 12.35 -11.88 15.21
CA ALA A 391 12.70 -13.28 15.50
C ALA A 391 11.49 -14.22 15.70
N GLY A 392 10.31 -13.70 16.06
CA GLY A 392 9.06 -14.47 16.16
C GLY A 392 8.13 -14.37 14.94
N ALA A 393 8.35 -13.40 14.05
CA ALA A 393 7.54 -13.18 12.86
C ALA A 393 7.94 -14.14 11.71
N HIS A 394 9.23 -14.46 11.60
CA HIS A 394 9.77 -15.34 10.55
C HIS A 394 9.11 -16.74 10.58
N ASP A 395 9.11 -17.40 11.74
CA ASP A 395 8.44 -18.70 11.94
C ASP A 395 6.94 -18.64 11.69
N SER A 396 6.28 -17.54 12.10
CA SER A 396 4.83 -17.36 11.93
C SER A 396 4.45 -17.20 10.45
N THR A 397 5.24 -16.43 9.69
CA THR A 397 5.04 -16.16 8.26
C THR A 397 5.39 -17.39 7.40
N ARG A 398 6.44 -18.14 7.75
CA ARG A 398 6.83 -19.38 7.07
C ARG A 398 5.75 -20.46 7.17
N ASN A 399 5.15 -20.62 8.35
CA ASN A 399 4.01 -21.53 8.55
C ASN A 399 2.74 -21.08 7.80
N LEU A 400 2.55 -19.77 7.61
CA LEU A 400 1.43 -19.24 6.83
C LEU A 400 1.63 -19.46 5.32
N LEU A 401 2.84 -19.22 4.80
CA LEU A 401 3.25 -19.49 3.42
C LEU A 401 3.08 -20.96 3.03
N ALA A 402 3.50 -21.88 3.90
CA ALA A 402 3.30 -23.31 3.72
C ALA A 402 1.82 -23.70 3.52
N ASN A 403 0.92 -23.13 4.30
CA ASN A 403 -0.53 -23.33 4.16
C ASN A 403 -1.11 -22.70 2.89
N VAL A 404 -0.61 -21.53 2.45
CA VAL A 404 -1.07 -20.86 1.22
C VAL A 404 -0.61 -21.59 -0.05
N LEU A 405 0.56 -22.23 0.00
CA LEU A 405 1.18 -22.92 -1.14
C LEU A 405 0.91 -24.44 -1.17
N ASP A 406 0.24 -24.98 -0.14
CA ASP A 406 -0.06 -26.41 0.08
C ASP A 406 1.19 -27.30 0.08
N CYS A 407 2.18 -26.93 0.91
CA CYS A 407 3.45 -27.66 1.07
C CYS A 407 3.92 -27.69 2.54
N ASP A 408 4.89 -28.53 2.87
CA ASP A 408 5.46 -28.60 4.23
C ASP A 408 6.39 -27.39 4.49
N PRO A 409 6.32 -26.70 5.65
CA PRO A 409 7.25 -25.61 6.00
C PRO A 409 8.74 -25.95 5.91
N VAL A 410 9.09 -27.25 5.97
CA VAL A 410 10.46 -27.76 5.86
C VAL A 410 10.94 -27.84 4.40
N ASP A 411 10.03 -28.02 3.43
CA ASP A 411 10.36 -28.07 1.99
C ASP A 411 10.63 -26.68 1.38
N LEU A 412 10.30 -25.62 2.14
CA LEU A 412 10.48 -24.22 1.77
C LEU A 412 11.90 -23.70 2.11
N GLU A 413 12.91 -24.01 1.30
CA GLU A 413 14.26 -23.43 1.44
C GLU A 413 14.24 -21.89 1.23
N GLU A 414 15.11 -21.13 1.91
CA GLU A 414 15.16 -19.65 1.81
C GLU A 414 15.43 -19.15 0.38
N SER A 415 16.23 -19.90 -0.39
CA SER A 415 16.52 -19.64 -1.80
C SER A 415 15.42 -20.10 -2.76
N ALA A 416 14.33 -20.69 -2.28
CA ALA A 416 13.25 -21.20 -3.13
C ALA A 416 12.52 -20.03 -3.82
N LYS A 417 12.60 -20.02 -5.16
CA LYS A 417 11.79 -19.12 -5.99
C LYS A 417 10.34 -19.61 -5.96
N LEU A 418 9.48 -18.84 -5.29
CA LEU A 418 8.06 -19.18 -5.12
C LEU A 418 7.34 -19.22 -6.48
N ASN A 419 7.79 -18.42 -7.46
CA ASN A 419 7.30 -18.46 -8.84
C ASN A 419 7.64 -19.73 -9.65
N ASN A 420 8.33 -20.70 -9.05
CA ASN A 420 8.51 -22.05 -9.60
C ASN A 420 7.62 -23.11 -8.93
N PHE A 421 6.82 -22.76 -7.91
CA PHE A 421 5.88 -23.70 -7.29
C PHE A 421 4.66 -23.95 -8.20
N PRO A 422 4.05 -25.15 -8.19
CA PRO A 422 2.97 -25.51 -9.11
C PRO A 422 1.72 -24.63 -9.04
N ASN A 423 1.53 -23.93 -7.92
CA ASN A 423 0.33 -23.14 -7.59
C ASN A 423 0.60 -21.62 -7.59
N TRP A 424 1.71 -21.15 -8.16
CA TRP A 424 2.04 -19.73 -8.19
C TRP A 424 1.33 -19.00 -9.34
N ASP A 425 0.42 -18.10 -9.01
CA ASP A 425 -0.27 -17.21 -9.96
C ASP A 425 -0.38 -15.77 -9.42
N SER A 426 -1.06 -14.91 -10.19
CA SER A 426 -1.30 -13.51 -9.80
C SER A 426 -2.07 -13.37 -8.47
N MET A 427 -2.93 -14.35 -8.14
CA MET A 427 -3.73 -14.37 -6.92
C MET A 427 -2.95 -14.89 -5.71
N ALA A 428 -2.04 -15.85 -5.89
CA ALA A 428 -1.10 -16.29 -4.87
C ALA A 428 -0.18 -15.13 -4.44
N GLN A 429 0.32 -14.34 -5.40
CA GLN A 429 1.09 -13.14 -5.12
C GLN A 429 0.26 -12.09 -4.34
N ILE A 430 -0.99 -11.83 -4.76
CA ILE A 430 -1.92 -10.94 -4.03
C ILE A 430 -2.21 -11.47 -2.63
N ASN A 431 -2.48 -12.77 -2.45
CA ASN A 431 -2.77 -13.36 -1.14
C ASN A 431 -1.56 -13.32 -0.19
N ILE A 432 -0.35 -13.49 -0.72
CA ILE A 432 0.91 -13.32 0.04
C ILE A 432 1.11 -11.85 0.44
N ILE A 433 0.88 -10.92 -0.49
CA ILE A 433 0.86 -9.48 -0.19
C ILE A 433 -0.14 -9.20 0.94
N LEU A 434 -1.41 -9.62 0.81
CA LEU A 434 -2.47 -9.40 1.79
C LEU A 434 -2.22 -10.08 3.14
N ALA A 435 -1.51 -11.22 3.15
CA ALA A 435 -1.07 -11.87 4.38
C ALA A 435 0.01 -11.04 5.07
N ILE A 436 0.96 -10.48 4.32
CA ILE A 436 1.99 -9.55 4.83
C ILE A 436 1.34 -8.24 5.31
N GLU A 437 0.42 -7.64 4.53
CA GLU A 437 -0.32 -6.43 4.91
C GLU A 437 -1.15 -6.63 6.19
N ASN A 438 -1.82 -7.78 6.35
CA ASN A 438 -2.56 -8.12 7.57
C ASN A 438 -1.67 -8.44 8.78
N ALA A 439 -0.50 -9.08 8.56
CA ALA A 439 0.42 -9.44 9.64
C ALA A 439 1.22 -8.23 10.16
N THR A 440 1.60 -7.32 9.26
CA THR A 440 2.40 -6.11 9.57
C THR A 440 1.54 -4.87 9.83
N GLY A 441 0.32 -4.83 9.31
CA GLY A 441 -0.52 -3.62 9.28
C GLY A 441 -0.08 -2.57 8.24
N VAL A 442 0.90 -2.88 7.39
CA VAL A 442 1.52 -1.94 6.44
C VAL A 442 1.19 -2.34 5.00
N PRO A 443 0.60 -1.46 4.16
CA PRO A 443 0.35 -1.75 2.75
C PRO A 443 1.64 -1.98 1.96
N VAL A 444 1.72 -3.07 1.20
CA VAL A 444 2.87 -3.37 0.34
C VAL A 444 2.77 -2.52 -0.91
N GLY A 445 3.64 -1.51 -1.02
CA GLY A 445 3.68 -0.63 -2.20
C GLY A 445 3.89 -1.39 -3.51
N ASN A 446 3.22 -0.95 -4.57
CA ASN A 446 3.10 -1.65 -5.87
C ASN A 446 4.44 -2.23 -6.40
N MET A 447 5.52 -1.43 -6.37
CA MET A 447 6.85 -1.86 -6.84
C MET A 447 7.56 -2.88 -5.94
N SER A 448 7.17 -2.99 -4.67
CA SER A 448 7.70 -3.99 -3.73
C SER A 448 6.89 -5.27 -3.82
N ALA A 449 5.56 -5.16 -3.91
CA ALA A 449 4.62 -6.25 -4.18
C ALA A 449 5.06 -7.12 -5.38
N LEU A 450 5.48 -6.46 -6.47
CA LEU A 450 5.96 -7.11 -7.70
C LEU A 450 7.33 -7.81 -7.57
N LYS A 451 8.06 -7.60 -6.47
CA LYS A 451 9.34 -8.28 -6.17
C LYS A 451 9.18 -9.49 -5.25
N LEU A 452 8.04 -9.62 -4.55
CA LEU A 452 7.73 -10.73 -3.62
C LEU A 452 7.52 -12.05 -4.38
N THR A 453 8.61 -12.67 -4.83
CA THR A 453 8.59 -13.83 -5.74
C THR A 453 9.48 -15.00 -5.27
N SER A 454 10.17 -14.84 -4.13
CA SER A 454 10.92 -15.87 -3.41
C SER A 454 10.79 -15.63 -1.90
N LEU A 455 11.06 -16.65 -1.09
CA LEU A 455 11.14 -16.49 0.37
C LEU A 455 12.17 -15.43 0.75
N GLY A 456 13.41 -15.53 0.22
CA GLY A 456 14.43 -14.50 0.42
C GLY A 456 14.07 -13.10 -0.09
N ALA A 457 13.11 -12.93 -1.00
CA ALA A 457 12.62 -11.61 -1.43
C ALA A 457 11.45 -11.09 -0.57
N ILE A 458 10.73 -11.98 0.11
CA ILE A 458 9.75 -11.64 1.15
C ILE A 458 10.48 -11.32 2.45
N ASP A 459 11.47 -12.11 2.84
CA ASP A 459 12.37 -11.86 3.97
C ASP A 459 13.27 -10.64 3.77
N ALA A 460 13.43 -10.19 2.51
CA ALA A 460 14.04 -8.92 2.12
C ALA A 460 13.02 -7.87 1.63
N TYR A 461 11.71 -8.07 1.87
CA TYR A 461 10.71 -7.00 1.93
C TYR A 461 10.16 -6.75 3.35
N LEU A 462 10.02 -7.80 4.15
CA LEU A 462 10.53 -7.86 5.51
C LEU A 462 12.07 -7.72 5.46
N SER A 463 12.77 -7.50 6.56
CA SER A 463 14.08 -6.79 6.54
C SER A 463 14.00 -5.41 5.84
N GLN A 464 12.79 -4.92 5.52
CA GLN A 464 12.52 -3.80 4.61
C GLN A 464 11.27 -2.90 4.94
N ALA A 465 10.10 -3.39 5.42
CA ALA A 465 8.92 -2.57 5.79
C ALA A 465 8.89 -1.84 7.17
N GLU A 466 9.35 -2.45 8.27
CA GLU A 466 9.44 -1.94 9.65
C GLU A 466 10.30 -0.65 9.87
N HIS A 467 11.21 -0.19 8.97
CA HIS A 467 11.76 1.20 8.99
C HIS A 467 10.91 2.19 8.16
N GLN A 468 9.84 1.78 7.46
CA GLN A 468 8.92 2.73 6.79
C GLN A 468 7.87 3.34 7.71
N THR A 469 7.92 3.04 9.01
CA THR A 469 6.97 3.51 10.02
C THR A 469 6.98 5.04 10.27
N GLU A 470 7.87 5.81 9.64
CA GLU A 470 7.82 7.29 9.62
C GLU A 470 6.84 7.88 8.59
N GLU A 471 6.16 7.09 7.74
CA GLU A 471 5.23 7.59 6.72
C GLU A 471 3.85 8.08 7.26
N ALA A 472 3.86 8.73 8.43
CA ALA A 472 2.78 9.60 8.91
C ALA A 472 2.58 10.87 8.02
N MET A 473 3.43 11.06 7.00
CA MET A 473 3.58 12.29 6.21
C MET A 473 2.68 12.39 4.96
N LEU A 474 1.86 11.37 4.67
CA LEU A 474 0.87 11.41 3.59
C LEU A 474 -0.57 11.65 4.07
N ARG A 475 -0.77 12.12 5.31
CA ARG A 475 -2.04 12.75 5.70
C ARG A 475 -2.13 14.14 5.06
N PRO A 476 -3.13 14.41 4.20
CA PRO A 476 -3.30 15.74 3.64
C PRO A 476 -3.63 16.75 4.75
N PHE A 477 -3.01 17.93 4.73
CA PHE A 477 -3.31 18.99 5.69
C PHE A 477 -4.65 19.63 5.36
N ASP A 478 -5.65 19.36 6.19
CA ASP A 478 -7.06 19.79 6.08
C ASP A 478 -7.33 21.19 6.67
N GLY A 479 -6.35 21.78 7.35
CA GLY A 479 -6.44 23.11 7.94
C GLY A 479 -6.31 24.28 6.93
N THR A 480 -6.59 25.49 7.42
CA THR A 480 -6.51 26.71 6.60
C THR A 480 -5.07 27.24 6.48
N ASN A 481 -4.89 28.22 5.59
CA ASN A 481 -3.68 29.04 5.51
C ASN A 481 -3.34 29.78 6.83
N SER A 482 -4.28 29.96 7.76
CA SER A 482 -3.98 30.49 9.11
C SER A 482 -3.43 29.40 10.03
N ASP A 483 -4.04 28.22 9.98
CA ASP A 483 -3.65 27.07 10.79
C ASP A 483 -2.24 26.61 10.42
N LEU A 484 -1.89 26.57 9.12
CA LEU A 484 -0.53 26.27 8.66
C LEU A 484 0.50 27.27 9.22
N ARG A 485 0.19 28.57 9.29
CA ARG A 485 1.09 29.58 9.89
C ARG A 485 1.30 29.32 11.38
N HIS A 486 0.23 29.06 12.13
CA HIS A 486 0.32 28.75 13.56
C HIS A 486 1.00 27.41 13.84
N LEU A 487 0.90 26.46 12.93
CA LEU A 487 1.57 25.16 13.00
C LEU A 487 3.07 25.30 12.74
N LEU A 488 3.48 25.99 11.67
CA LEU A 488 4.89 26.24 11.35
C LEU A 488 5.60 27.06 12.44
N ASP A 489 4.97 28.12 12.95
CA ASP A 489 5.56 28.95 14.02
C ASP A 489 5.77 28.16 15.32
N ARG A 490 4.83 27.26 15.65
CA ARG A 490 4.95 26.33 16.79
C ARG A 490 5.98 25.23 16.54
N GLY A 491 5.99 24.63 15.35
CA GLY A 491 6.90 23.57 14.95
C GLY A 491 8.35 24.02 15.02
N LEU A 492 8.71 25.04 14.23
CA LEU A 492 10.04 25.64 14.21
C LEU A 492 10.49 26.16 15.59
N GLY A 493 9.54 26.67 16.39
CA GLY A 493 9.80 27.06 17.77
C GLY A 493 10.06 25.89 18.72
N SER A 494 9.37 24.76 18.52
CA SER A 494 9.47 23.57 19.37
C SER A 494 10.79 22.84 19.15
N ILE A 495 11.26 22.73 17.90
CA ILE A 495 12.63 22.25 17.60
C ILE A 495 13.73 23.25 18.01
N GLY A 496 13.36 24.48 18.38
CA GLY A 496 14.27 25.46 18.96
C GLY A 496 15.08 26.25 17.93
N VAL A 497 14.57 26.46 16.71
CA VAL A 497 15.15 27.45 15.79
C VAL A 497 14.95 28.85 16.40
N GLU A 498 15.99 29.68 16.44
CA GLU A 498 15.96 31.00 17.10
C GLU A 498 16.25 32.18 16.16
N ALA A 499 15.89 33.38 16.59
CA ALA A 499 16.11 34.60 15.83
C ALA A 499 17.59 34.99 15.84
N GLY A 500 18.18 35.13 14.65
CA GLY A 500 19.60 35.37 14.45
C GLY A 500 20.39 34.14 13.99
N GLU A 501 19.78 32.95 13.98
CA GLU A 501 20.47 31.72 13.58
C GLU A 501 20.66 31.61 12.05
N SER A 502 21.68 30.85 11.65
CA SER A 502 21.84 30.36 10.27
C SER A 502 21.34 28.93 10.21
N ILE A 503 20.41 28.61 9.30
CA ILE A 503 19.83 27.28 9.15
C ILE A 503 19.90 26.79 7.70
N VAL A 504 20.13 25.50 7.48
CA VAL A 504 19.80 24.83 6.20
C VAL A 504 18.50 24.07 6.37
N VAL A 505 17.61 24.18 5.39
CA VAL A 505 16.29 23.55 5.41
C VAL A 505 16.18 22.51 4.32
N HIS A 506 15.86 21.28 4.73
CA HIS A 506 15.34 20.23 3.87
C HIS A 506 13.85 20.04 4.21
N ALA A 507 13.00 19.86 3.19
CA ALA A 507 11.57 19.70 3.42
C ALA A 507 10.90 18.89 2.31
N PHE A 508 9.95 18.04 2.68
CA PHE A 508 9.00 17.43 1.76
C PHE A 508 7.59 17.90 2.14
N LEU A 509 6.93 18.57 1.19
CA LEU A 509 5.70 19.32 1.41
C LEU A 509 4.49 18.67 0.73
N GLY A 510 4.55 17.36 0.47
CA GLY A 510 3.52 16.61 -0.27
C GLY A 510 2.12 16.76 0.36
N GLY A 511 2.01 16.59 1.68
CA GLY A 511 0.76 16.78 2.42
C GLY A 511 0.19 18.21 2.40
N LEU A 512 0.93 19.21 1.89
CA LEU A 512 0.46 20.60 1.75
C LEU A 512 0.03 20.97 0.32
N LEU A 513 0.16 20.07 -0.65
CA LEU A 513 -0.07 20.35 -2.08
C LEU A 513 -1.48 20.87 -2.39
N GLN A 514 -2.48 20.41 -1.64
CA GLN A 514 -3.88 20.81 -1.80
C GLN A 514 -4.19 22.24 -1.31
N LEU A 515 -3.28 22.88 -0.56
CA LEU A 515 -3.50 24.18 0.06
C LEU A 515 -2.82 25.30 -0.75
N PRO A 516 -3.58 26.19 -1.44
CA PRO A 516 -3.01 27.20 -2.32
C PRO A 516 -2.10 28.19 -1.58
N GLY A 517 -0.85 28.30 -2.03
CA GLY A 517 0.17 29.18 -1.46
C GLY A 517 0.93 28.60 -0.26
N ALA A 518 0.73 27.33 0.10
CA ALA A 518 1.38 26.72 1.27
C ALA A 518 2.92 26.81 1.24
N VAL A 519 3.56 26.64 0.08
CA VAL A 519 5.02 26.73 -0.05
C VAL A 519 5.54 28.15 0.25
N ASP A 520 4.81 29.19 -0.15
CA ASP A 520 5.16 30.57 0.21
C ASP A 520 4.98 30.82 1.71
N ILE A 521 3.95 30.22 2.33
CA ILE A 521 3.72 30.29 3.78
C ILE A 521 4.85 29.62 4.56
N VAL A 522 5.41 28.51 4.06
CA VAL A 522 6.61 27.86 4.63
C VAL A 522 7.83 28.79 4.55
N LEU A 523 8.09 29.39 3.38
CA LEU A 523 9.18 30.35 3.20
C LEU A 523 9.04 31.57 4.12
N ASP A 524 7.83 32.14 4.20
CA ASP A 524 7.48 33.25 5.09
C ASP A 524 7.63 32.89 6.58
N ALA A 525 7.42 31.64 6.97
CA ALA A 525 7.61 31.18 8.35
C ALA A 525 9.09 31.04 8.70
N LEU A 526 9.89 30.46 7.79
CA LEU A 526 11.34 30.32 7.96
C LEU A 526 12.03 31.68 8.08
N GLU A 527 11.78 32.61 7.15
CA GLU A 527 12.34 33.97 7.20
C GLU A 527 11.94 34.73 8.47
N ARG A 528 10.65 34.61 8.88
CA ARG A 528 10.13 35.27 10.08
C ARG A 528 10.74 34.70 11.36
N ARG A 529 10.96 33.38 11.42
CA ARG A 529 11.51 32.69 12.59
C ARG A 529 12.96 33.06 12.84
N VAL A 530 13.81 33.03 11.81
CA VAL A 530 15.23 33.44 11.96
C VAL A 530 15.38 34.96 12.00
N GLY A 531 14.42 35.71 11.45
CA GLY A 531 14.36 37.16 11.49
C GLY A 531 15.49 37.88 10.77
N LYS A 532 15.52 39.22 10.87
CA LYS A 532 16.41 40.10 10.08
C LYS A 532 17.92 39.90 10.30
N LYS A 533 18.33 39.14 11.31
CA LYS A 533 19.75 38.83 11.61
C LYS A 533 20.14 37.40 11.25
N GLY A 534 19.16 36.51 11.08
CA GLY A 534 19.39 35.12 10.71
C GLY A 534 19.49 34.92 9.20
N THR A 535 19.80 33.70 8.78
CA THR A 535 19.93 33.33 7.36
C THR A 535 19.32 31.94 7.14
N VAL A 536 18.53 31.79 6.08
CA VAL A 536 18.00 30.48 5.66
C VAL A 536 18.69 30.08 4.36
N PHE A 537 19.22 28.86 4.32
CA PHE A 537 19.81 28.23 3.15
C PHE A 537 18.89 27.12 2.67
N ILE A 538 18.51 27.17 1.38
CA ILE A 538 17.66 26.16 0.75
C ILE A 538 18.47 25.53 -0.39
N PRO A 539 18.72 24.21 -0.37
CA PRO A 539 19.41 23.52 -1.47
C PRO A 539 18.62 23.66 -2.78
N ALA A 540 19.30 24.05 -3.85
CA ALA A 540 18.72 24.30 -5.17
C ALA A 540 19.51 23.59 -6.29
N PHE A 541 19.81 22.31 -6.06
CA PHE A 541 20.57 21.42 -6.94
C PHE A 541 20.07 21.43 -8.39
N THR A 542 20.99 21.34 -9.36
CA THR A 542 20.68 20.97 -10.75
C THR A 542 21.84 20.27 -11.47
N SER A 543 21.53 19.32 -12.36
CA SER A 543 22.48 18.60 -13.21
C SER A 543 22.96 19.39 -14.45
N ALA A 544 22.24 20.46 -14.83
CA ALA A 544 22.36 21.13 -16.13
C ALA A 544 23.81 21.50 -16.51
N PHE A 545 24.57 22.07 -15.57
CA PHE A 545 25.96 22.44 -15.82
C PHE A 545 26.88 21.24 -16.10
N THR A 546 26.70 20.14 -15.36
CA THR A 546 27.58 18.96 -15.46
C THR A 546 27.22 18.00 -16.60
N GLU A 547 25.94 17.99 -17.01
CA GLU A 547 25.44 17.06 -18.05
C GLU A 547 25.31 17.73 -19.41
N GLN A 548 24.84 18.98 -19.45
CA GLN A 548 24.57 19.71 -20.70
C GLN A 548 25.68 20.72 -21.03
N GLY A 549 26.61 20.97 -20.10
CA GLY A 549 27.69 21.95 -20.25
C GLY A 549 27.21 23.40 -20.36
N LYS A 550 25.92 23.66 -20.09
CA LYS A 550 25.25 24.95 -20.20
C LYS A 550 24.23 25.08 -19.09
N MET A 551 24.18 26.23 -18.44
CA MET A 551 23.30 26.47 -17.29
C MET A 551 22.99 27.96 -17.17
N ASP A 552 21.75 28.29 -16.79
CA ASP A 552 21.39 29.65 -16.38
C ASP A 552 21.33 29.70 -14.86
N ARG A 553 22.18 30.54 -14.24
CA ARG A 553 22.31 30.60 -12.77
C ARG A 553 20.97 30.89 -12.09
N ASN A 554 20.13 31.72 -12.72
CA ASN A 554 18.90 32.24 -12.15
C ASN A 554 17.65 31.50 -12.67
N ALA A 555 17.67 31.01 -13.92
CA ALA A 555 16.50 30.42 -14.57
C ALA A 555 16.52 28.87 -14.66
N SER A 556 17.67 28.20 -14.55
CA SER A 556 17.69 26.73 -14.56
C SER A 556 16.94 26.18 -13.34
N PRO A 557 15.97 25.26 -13.52
CA PRO A 557 15.10 24.76 -12.46
C PRO A 557 15.88 24.03 -11.36
N SER A 558 15.21 23.73 -10.25
CA SER A 558 15.80 22.91 -9.18
C SER A 558 15.26 21.49 -9.16
N GLU A 559 16.16 20.54 -8.91
CA GLU A 559 15.87 19.11 -8.75
C GLU A 559 15.67 18.72 -7.26
N THR A 560 15.65 19.68 -6.32
CA THR A 560 15.43 19.45 -4.87
C THR A 560 13.95 19.53 -4.44
N GLY A 561 13.03 19.56 -5.40
CA GLY A 561 11.61 19.65 -5.15
C GLY A 561 11.08 21.08 -4.95
N LEU A 562 9.82 21.15 -4.52
CA LEU A 562 8.97 22.35 -4.64
C LEU A 562 9.45 23.56 -3.83
N LEU A 563 10.06 23.34 -2.66
CA LEU A 563 10.57 24.44 -1.83
C LEU A 563 11.74 25.16 -2.54
N GLY A 564 12.64 24.39 -3.17
CA GLY A 564 13.77 24.92 -3.94
C GLY A 564 13.33 25.69 -5.19
N ASP A 565 12.49 25.10 -6.04
CA ASP A 565 12.00 25.78 -7.25
C ASP A 565 11.17 27.04 -6.93
N ARG A 566 10.33 27.00 -5.89
CA ARG A 566 9.54 28.17 -5.48
C ARG A 566 10.43 29.28 -4.93
N ALA A 567 11.40 28.95 -4.09
CA ALA A 567 12.33 29.93 -3.53
C ALA A 567 13.23 30.57 -4.61
N LEU A 568 13.57 29.86 -5.69
CA LEU A 568 14.36 30.38 -6.80
C LEU A 568 13.68 31.57 -7.50
N ARG A 569 12.33 31.55 -7.54
CA ARG A 569 11.48 32.55 -8.23
C ARG A 569 11.04 33.69 -7.31
N ARG A 570 11.46 33.70 -6.04
CA ARG A 570 11.07 34.69 -5.04
C ARG A 570 11.94 35.95 -5.16
N SER A 571 11.37 37.13 -4.91
CA SER A 571 12.13 38.38 -4.95
C SER A 571 12.95 38.59 -3.67
N GLY A 572 14.10 39.26 -3.79
CA GLY A 572 14.96 39.58 -2.64
C GLY A 572 15.82 38.41 -2.11
N VAL A 573 15.85 37.29 -2.81
CA VAL A 573 16.74 36.14 -2.54
C VAL A 573 18.10 36.33 -3.22
N SER A 574 19.11 35.60 -2.76
CA SER A 574 20.40 35.49 -3.45
C SER A 574 20.69 34.03 -3.80
N ILE A 575 21.34 33.79 -4.94
CA ILE A 575 21.76 32.46 -5.39
C ILE A 575 23.28 32.39 -5.31
N THR A 576 23.83 31.33 -4.72
CA THR A 576 25.28 31.11 -4.66
C THR A 576 25.91 30.98 -6.05
N SER A 577 27.15 31.42 -6.21
CA SER A 577 27.90 31.36 -7.49
C SER A 577 28.05 29.95 -8.08
N HIS A 578 28.22 28.93 -7.25
CA HIS A 578 28.51 27.56 -7.69
C HIS A 578 27.34 26.93 -8.48
N PRO A 579 27.56 26.39 -9.70
CA PRO A 579 26.49 26.04 -10.64
C PRO A 579 25.69 24.78 -10.33
N TYR A 580 26.29 23.77 -9.70
CA TYR A 580 25.68 22.44 -9.52
C TYR A 580 24.84 22.36 -8.23
N HIS A 581 25.48 22.29 -7.05
CA HIS A 581 24.79 22.44 -5.77
C HIS A 581 24.67 23.94 -5.41
N ARG A 582 23.73 24.63 -6.07
CA ARG A 582 23.34 25.99 -5.66
C ARG A 582 22.65 25.96 -4.29
N PHE A 583 22.77 27.05 -3.56
CA PHE A 583 21.88 27.38 -2.45
C PHE A 583 21.17 28.70 -2.72
N ILE A 584 19.88 28.73 -2.39
CA ILE A 584 19.11 29.96 -2.28
C ILE A 584 19.27 30.48 -0.86
N VAL A 585 19.69 31.72 -0.73
CA VAL A 585 20.04 32.37 0.53
C VAL A 585 19.02 33.47 0.82
N LEU A 586 18.33 33.34 1.95
CA LEU A 586 17.36 34.29 2.48
C LEU A 586 17.91 34.94 3.74
N GLY A 587 17.62 36.22 3.97
CA GLY A 587 18.01 36.93 5.20
C GLY A 587 19.40 37.58 5.16
N ALA A 588 20.06 37.64 6.31
CA ALA A 588 21.13 38.60 6.61
C ALA A 588 22.43 38.40 5.81
N SER A 589 22.79 37.16 5.46
CA SER A 589 24.03 36.84 4.74
C SER A 589 23.83 36.60 3.24
N ARG A 590 22.68 36.96 2.66
CA ARG A 590 22.36 36.71 1.24
C ARG A 590 23.43 37.27 0.29
N ASP A 591 23.86 38.51 0.51
CA ASP A 591 24.82 39.22 -0.34
C ASP A 591 26.26 38.71 -0.16
N THR A 592 26.54 38.00 0.94
CA THR A 592 27.86 37.42 1.24
C THR A 592 28.26 36.34 0.23
N PHE A 593 27.30 35.51 -0.20
CA PHE A 593 27.58 34.33 -1.04
C PHE A 593 27.47 34.58 -2.55
N VAL A 594 26.98 35.76 -2.96
CA VAL A 594 26.94 36.18 -4.36
C VAL A 594 28.35 36.55 -4.87
N ALA A 595 29.14 37.21 -4.01
CA ALA A 595 30.51 37.62 -4.35
C ALA A 595 31.56 36.51 -4.13
N SER A 596 31.31 35.57 -3.22
CA SER A 596 32.21 34.45 -2.96
C SER A 596 32.21 33.44 -4.11
N HIS A 597 33.39 33.00 -4.54
CA HIS A 597 33.58 31.92 -5.50
C HIS A 597 34.34 30.76 -4.80
N PRO A 598 33.70 30.04 -3.85
CA PRO A 598 34.34 28.93 -3.16
C PRO A 598 34.62 27.80 -4.15
N ARG A 599 35.74 27.07 -3.98
CA ARG A 599 36.17 26.03 -4.93
C ARG A 599 35.15 24.90 -5.06
N SER A 600 34.38 24.62 -4.00
CA SER A 600 33.30 23.62 -3.93
C SER A 600 32.09 24.16 -3.17
N SER A 601 30.89 23.68 -3.50
CA SER A 601 29.65 23.91 -2.72
C SER A 601 29.66 23.29 -1.32
N PHE A 602 30.59 22.39 -1.02
CA PHE A 602 30.67 21.66 0.25
C PHE A 602 32.04 21.77 0.91
N GLY A 603 32.92 22.64 0.41
CA GLY A 603 34.22 22.91 1.01
C GLY A 603 34.24 24.17 1.90
N PRO A 604 35.44 24.59 2.37
CA PRO A 604 35.63 25.84 3.09
C PRO A 604 35.09 27.06 2.32
N GLY A 605 34.44 27.99 3.02
CA GLY A 605 33.78 29.16 2.44
C GLY A 605 32.42 28.89 1.77
N SER A 606 31.93 27.66 1.79
CA SER A 606 30.57 27.31 1.33
C SER A 606 29.47 27.72 2.32
N PRO A 607 28.18 27.68 1.91
CA PRO A 607 27.06 27.79 2.84
C PRO A 607 27.11 26.79 4.01
N MET A 608 27.55 25.55 3.76
CA MET A 608 27.67 24.53 4.81
C MET A 608 28.76 24.87 5.81
N ASP A 609 29.90 25.35 5.32
CA ASP A 609 30.99 25.85 6.15
C ASP A 609 30.55 27.04 7.02
N HIS A 610 29.74 27.95 6.47
CA HIS A 610 29.16 29.05 7.25
C HIS A 610 28.21 28.55 8.34
N ILE A 611 27.35 27.58 8.04
CA ILE A 611 26.43 26.99 9.04
C ILE A 611 27.24 26.32 10.16
N PHE A 612 28.24 25.50 9.83
CA PHE A 612 29.13 24.88 10.81
C PHE A 612 29.85 25.93 11.68
N ASN A 613 30.52 26.90 11.07
CA ASN A 613 31.27 27.95 11.78
C ASN A 613 30.36 28.84 12.65
N LYS A 614 29.11 29.09 12.23
CA LYS A 614 28.12 29.85 12.99
C LYS A 614 27.39 29.05 14.09
N ASN A 615 27.68 27.76 14.23
CA ASN A 615 26.92 26.86 15.11
C ASN A 615 25.42 26.82 14.75
N GLY A 616 25.14 26.88 13.45
CA GLY A 616 23.80 26.85 12.89
C GLY A 616 23.13 25.48 12.98
N LYS A 617 21.92 25.38 12.46
CA LYS A 617 21.10 24.16 12.53
C LYS A 617 20.79 23.58 11.16
N ILE A 618 20.78 22.26 11.11
CA ILE A 618 20.11 21.49 10.05
C ILE A 618 18.66 21.37 10.49
N VAL A 619 17.72 21.75 9.63
CA VAL A 619 16.27 21.75 9.90
C VAL A 619 15.57 20.87 8.87
N LEU A 620 14.78 19.92 9.34
CA LEU A 620 13.96 19.03 8.51
C LEU A 620 12.48 19.35 8.74
N ILE A 621 11.69 19.42 7.67
CA ILE A 621 10.23 19.57 7.73
C ILE A 621 9.59 18.45 6.90
N SER A 622 8.99 17.48 7.59
CA SER A 622 8.37 16.29 7.01
C SER A 622 9.26 15.61 5.97
N VAL A 623 10.54 15.42 6.29
CA VAL A 623 11.51 14.69 5.48
C VAL A 623 12.52 14.01 6.40
N ASP A 624 13.08 12.88 5.96
CA ASP A 624 14.11 12.15 6.68
C ASP A 624 15.51 12.77 6.49
N TRP A 625 16.53 12.05 6.94
CA TRP A 625 17.93 12.45 6.84
C TRP A 625 18.58 12.12 5.49
N GLU A 626 17.94 11.34 4.61
CA GLU A 626 18.53 10.90 3.35
C GLU A 626 18.93 12.03 2.38
N PRO A 627 18.15 13.12 2.19
CA PRO A 627 18.53 14.23 1.33
C PRO A 627 19.45 15.26 2.00
N VAL A 628 19.92 15.04 3.25
CA VAL A 628 20.64 16.05 4.03
C VAL A 628 22.03 16.34 3.45
N THR A 629 22.11 17.47 2.75
CA THR A 629 23.33 17.90 2.04
C THR A 629 24.49 18.28 2.95
N PHE A 630 24.28 18.44 4.26
CA PHE A 630 25.36 18.70 5.22
C PHE A 630 26.33 17.52 5.36
N PHE A 631 25.88 16.27 5.12
CA PHE A 631 26.79 15.13 5.09
C PHE A 631 27.83 15.24 3.97
N HIS A 632 27.51 15.89 2.84
CA HIS A 632 28.49 16.11 1.76
C HIS A 632 29.59 17.10 2.16
N TYR A 633 29.32 18.06 3.05
CA TYR A 633 30.33 18.92 3.66
C TYR A 633 31.27 18.12 4.57
N ILE A 634 30.73 17.22 5.38
CA ILE A 634 31.54 16.34 6.23
C ILE A 634 32.39 15.39 5.37
N GLU A 635 31.81 14.77 4.34
CA GLU A 635 32.53 13.90 3.39
C GLU A 635 33.72 14.61 2.74
N GLU A 636 33.56 15.88 2.32
CA GLU A 636 34.62 16.68 1.69
C GLU A 636 35.68 17.17 2.70
N VAL A 637 35.28 17.66 3.87
CA VAL A 637 36.21 18.14 4.91
C VAL A 637 37.03 16.99 5.52
N VAL A 638 36.45 15.80 5.66
CA VAL A 638 37.17 14.59 6.13
C VAL A 638 38.00 13.95 5.00
N GLY A 639 37.58 14.09 3.73
CA GLY A 639 38.28 13.53 2.58
C GLY A 639 38.03 12.02 2.40
N VAL A 640 36.76 11.60 2.36
CA VAL A 640 36.38 10.17 2.29
C VAL A 640 36.89 9.47 1.00
N PRO A 641 37.33 8.20 1.08
CA PRO A 641 38.08 7.53 0.00
C PRO A 641 37.23 7.15 -1.23
N TYR A 642 35.91 7.11 -1.11
CA TYR A 642 34.97 6.78 -2.20
C TYR A 642 34.53 8.00 -3.03
N ARG A 643 35.15 9.17 -2.79
CA ARG A 643 34.97 10.40 -3.57
C ARG A 643 36.31 10.94 -4.05
N TYR A 644 36.29 11.79 -5.08
CA TYR A 644 37.49 12.42 -5.65
C TYR A 644 37.17 13.79 -6.24
N GLU A 645 38.17 14.66 -6.32
CA GLU A 645 38.05 15.93 -7.03
C GLU A 645 37.94 15.69 -8.55
N LYS A 646 36.86 16.21 -9.15
CA LYS A 646 36.69 16.26 -10.61
C LYS A 646 36.39 17.68 -11.06
N THR A 647 37.11 18.12 -12.08
CA THR A 647 36.90 19.42 -12.71
C THR A 647 35.92 19.31 -13.89
N PHE A 648 34.93 20.19 -13.92
CA PHE A 648 33.92 20.34 -14.96
C PHE A 648 34.09 21.70 -15.64
N ARG A 649 33.79 21.76 -16.94
CA ARG A 649 33.85 22.97 -17.77
C ARG A 649 32.52 23.15 -18.48
N GLY A 650 32.01 24.36 -18.50
CA GLY A 650 30.74 24.68 -19.14
C GLY A 650 30.55 26.18 -19.33
N GLN A 651 29.36 26.55 -19.78
CA GLN A 651 28.93 27.94 -19.92
C GLN A 651 27.85 28.25 -18.88
N ILE A 652 28.04 29.33 -18.12
CA ILE A 652 27.05 29.84 -17.18
C ILE A 652 26.53 31.17 -17.73
N THR A 653 25.21 31.25 -17.88
CA THR A 653 24.49 32.48 -18.19
C THR A 653 24.05 33.13 -16.88
N THR A 654 24.16 34.46 -16.84
CA THR A 654 23.65 35.31 -15.76
C THR A 654 22.78 36.40 -16.39
N GLU A 655 22.52 37.52 -15.71
CA GLU A 655 21.93 38.71 -16.36
C GLU A 655 22.82 39.30 -17.46
N SER A 656 24.06 38.81 -17.60
CA SER A 656 25.02 39.14 -18.66
C SER A 656 25.26 37.94 -19.61
N ALA A 657 25.97 38.19 -20.72
CA ALA A 657 26.24 37.18 -21.74
C ALA A 657 26.90 35.89 -21.19
N PRO A 658 26.69 34.71 -21.81
CA PRO A 658 27.23 33.44 -21.32
C PRO A 658 28.76 33.48 -21.14
N GLN A 659 29.22 33.09 -19.95
CA GLN A 659 30.64 33.05 -19.60
C GLN A 659 31.11 31.60 -19.52
N ALA A 660 32.32 31.32 -20.03
CA ALA A 660 32.95 30.01 -19.88
C ALA A 660 33.56 29.91 -18.47
N GLU A 661 33.13 28.93 -17.69
CA GLU A 661 33.57 28.73 -16.31
C GLU A 661 34.09 27.30 -16.08
N GLU A 662 35.01 27.16 -15.14
CA GLU A 662 35.62 25.89 -14.71
C GLU A 662 35.41 25.72 -13.20
N TRP A 663 34.84 24.59 -12.79
CA TRP A 663 34.46 24.31 -11.40
C TRP A 663 34.97 22.92 -10.98
N THR A 664 35.48 22.78 -9.76
CA THR A 664 35.99 21.50 -9.24
C THR A 664 35.08 21.01 -8.12
N MET A 665 34.70 19.73 -8.14
CA MET A 665 33.70 19.18 -7.24
C MET A 665 34.16 17.84 -6.67
N PHE A 666 33.77 17.54 -5.42
CA PHE A 666 34.09 16.28 -4.76
C PHE A 666 33.03 15.22 -5.05
N VAL A 667 33.22 14.48 -6.14
CA VAL A 667 32.22 13.60 -6.75
C VAL A 667 32.49 12.12 -6.51
N ARG A 668 31.45 11.29 -6.67
CA ARG A 668 31.59 9.83 -6.76
C ARG A 668 31.97 9.39 -8.18
N ARG A 669 32.52 8.17 -8.31
CA ARG A 669 32.84 7.56 -9.60
C ARG A 669 31.57 7.03 -10.26
N LYS A 670 31.37 7.37 -11.54
CA LYS A 670 30.20 6.93 -12.31
C LYS A 670 30.35 5.44 -12.64
N GLY A 671 29.43 4.61 -12.12
CA GLY A 671 29.41 3.16 -12.33
C GLY A 671 29.78 2.32 -11.10
N GLU A 672 30.26 2.92 -10.01
CA GLU A 672 30.42 2.22 -8.73
C GLU A 672 29.09 2.26 -7.95
N ALA A 673 28.66 1.15 -7.34
CA ALA A 673 27.37 0.99 -6.65
C ALA A 673 27.33 1.64 -5.25
N VAL A 674 27.79 2.89 -5.15
CA VAL A 674 27.95 3.63 -3.88
C VAL A 674 26.69 4.45 -3.57
N GLN A 675 25.73 3.79 -2.92
CA GLN A 675 24.51 4.41 -2.40
C GLN A 675 24.75 5.10 -1.05
N ASN A 676 24.06 6.21 -0.80
CA ASN A 676 24.03 6.89 0.50
C ASN A 676 23.46 5.96 1.60
N ASN A 677 23.90 6.19 2.83
CA ASN A 677 23.35 5.60 4.05
C ASN A 677 22.95 6.69 5.06
N PHE A 678 22.44 7.83 4.56
CA PHE A 678 22.28 9.05 5.37
C PHE A 678 21.07 8.96 6.29
N ALA A 679 19.98 8.31 5.89
CA ALA A 679 18.84 8.01 6.76
C ALA A 679 19.25 7.21 8.00
N ALA A 680 19.95 6.08 7.82
CA ALA A 680 20.43 5.24 8.92
C ALA A 680 21.48 5.95 9.79
N PHE A 681 22.21 6.92 9.24
CA PHE A 681 23.10 7.77 10.02
C PHE A 681 22.36 8.86 10.81
N GLY A 682 21.29 9.41 10.24
CA GLY A 682 20.33 10.29 10.92
C GLY A 682 19.68 9.62 12.14
N GLU A 683 19.31 8.35 12.00
CA GLU A 683 18.75 7.58 13.10
C GLU A 683 19.73 7.42 14.28
N LYS A 684 21.03 7.25 14.01
CA LYS A 684 22.05 7.28 15.06
C LYS A 684 22.15 8.64 15.76
N LEU A 685 22.01 9.75 15.04
CA LEU A 685 21.96 11.10 15.62
C LEU A 685 20.75 11.29 16.55
N ARG A 686 19.60 10.69 16.22
CA ARG A 686 18.41 10.68 17.09
C ARG A 686 18.63 9.83 18.34
N GLN A 687 19.19 8.63 18.21
CA GLN A 687 19.48 7.71 19.32
C GLN A 687 20.46 8.31 20.35
N GLU A 688 21.46 9.06 19.89
CA GLU A 688 22.40 9.81 20.73
C GLU A 688 21.83 11.14 21.27
N GLY A 689 20.56 11.46 20.97
CA GLY A 689 19.88 12.67 21.45
C GLY A 689 20.38 13.98 20.82
N LEU A 690 21.14 13.90 19.72
CA LEU A 690 21.69 15.06 18.99
C LEU A 690 20.65 15.71 18.06
N THR A 691 19.55 15.00 17.81
CA THR A 691 18.41 15.47 17.00
C THR A 691 17.18 15.71 17.86
N LYS A 692 16.60 16.91 17.77
CA LYS A 692 15.33 17.26 18.41
C LYS A 692 14.20 17.14 17.39
N SER A 693 13.34 16.14 17.56
CA SER A 693 12.16 15.88 16.71
C SER A 693 10.86 16.23 17.45
N VAL A 694 9.91 16.87 16.75
CA VAL A 694 8.57 17.21 17.27
C VAL A 694 7.52 17.18 16.16
N ALA A 695 6.46 16.40 16.34
CA ALA A 695 5.28 16.42 15.47
C ALA A 695 4.28 17.52 15.88
N HIS A 696 3.78 18.28 14.91
CA HIS A 696 2.65 19.21 15.07
C HIS A 696 1.65 19.00 13.94
N GLY A 697 0.49 18.41 14.24
CA GLY A 697 -0.45 17.99 13.20
C GLY A 697 0.20 16.97 12.24
N PRO A 698 0.03 17.10 10.91
CA PRO A 698 0.66 16.20 9.93
C PRO A 698 2.10 16.59 9.58
N LEU A 699 2.68 17.65 10.17
CA LEU A 699 4.09 18.01 9.93
C LEU A 699 4.99 17.58 11.07
N ILE A 700 6.10 16.91 10.72
CA ILE A 700 7.18 16.58 11.64
C ILE A 700 8.29 17.59 11.45
N PHE A 701 8.79 18.15 12.54
CA PHE A 701 9.91 19.09 12.54
C PHE A 701 11.08 18.42 13.23
N GLU A 702 12.25 18.42 12.59
CA GLU A 702 13.50 18.06 13.26
C GLU A 702 14.51 19.20 13.19
N SER A 703 15.39 19.29 14.19
CA SER A 703 16.68 19.96 13.98
C SER A 703 17.81 19.34 14.78
N SER A 704 19.02 19.53 14.26
CA SER A 704 20.27 19.22 14.97
C SER A 704 21.26 20.36 14.81
N CYS A 705 22.15 20.54 15.79
CA CYS A 705 23.27 21.48 15.66
C CYS A 705 24.28 20.95 14.64
N ALA A 706 24.71 21.83 13.72
CA ALA A 706 25.65 21.45 12.67
C ALA A 706 27.03 21.01 13.20
N LYS A 707 27.47 21.52 14.37
CA LYS A 707 28.72 21.08 15.00
C LYS A 707 28.61 19.69 15.62
N ASP A 708 27.51 19.42 16.31
CA ASP A 708 27.30 18.13 16.97
C ASP A 708 27.18 17.00 15.92
N VAL A 709 26.45 17.27 14.83
CA VAL A 709 26.38 16.38 13.66
C VAL A 709 27.75 16.21 13.01
N PHE A 710 28.52 17.30 12.82
CA PHE A 710 29.86 17.22 12.25
C PHE A 710 30.80 16.35 13.09
N GLU A 711 30.88 16.60 14.41
CA GLU A 711 31.80 15.85 15.28
C GLU A 711 31.40 14.38 15.39
N PHE A 712 30.12 14.07 15.59
CA PHE A 712 29.63 12.69 15.63
C PHE A 712 29.94 11.94 14.33
N THR A 713 29.66 12.56 13.18
CA THR A 713 29.95 11.97 11.86
C THR A 713 31.45 11.83 11.60
N ARG A 714 32.26 12.83 11.98
CA ARG A 714 33.73 12.79 11.85
C ARG A 714 34.32 11.66 12.68
N HIS A 715 33.79 11.40 13.89
CA HIS A 715 34.19 10.26 14.70
C HIS A 715 33.82 8.93 14.05
N ALA A 716 32.58 8.76 13.59
CA ALA A 716 32.16 7.54 12.89
C ALA A 716 32.96 7.27 11.60
N LEU A 717 33.29 8.31 10.82
CA LEU A 717 34.13 8.20 9.62
C LEU A 717 35.60 7.88 9.92
N ALA A 718 36.10 8.22 11.11
CA ALA A 718 37.44 7.83 11.54
C ALA A 718 37.52 6.34 11.93
N GLU A 719 36.40 5.74 12.35
CA GLU A 719 36.28 4.32 12.68
C GLU A 719 35.97 3.46 11.44
N ASN A 720 34.99 3.88 10.63
CA ASN A 720 34.73 3.31 9.31
C ASN A 720 34.57 4.45 8.28
N PRO A 721 35.53 4.65 7.35
CA PRO A 721 35.47 5.72 6.35
C PRO A 721 34.38 5.55 5.29
N TYR A 722 33.62 4.45 5.33
CA TYR A 722 32.46 4.15 4.48
C TYR A 722 31.13 4.15 5.24
N CYS A 723 31.07 4.52 6.53
CA CYS A 723 29.84 4.42 7.34
C CYS A 723 28.62 5.22 6.80
N LEU A 724 28.87 6.19 5.92
CA LEU A 724 27.89 7.02 5.22
C LEU A 724 27.38 6.42 3.88
N VAL A 725 27.82 5.22 3.50
CA VAL A 725 27.41 4.51 2.28
C VAL A 725 27.06 3.04 2.56
N LYS A 726 26.15 2.45 1.78
CA LYS A 726 25.57 1.12 2.08
C LYS A 726 26.45 -0.11 1.77
N ASN A 727 27.60 0.09 1.13
CA ASN A 727 28.43 -0.98 0.56
C ASN A 727 29.94 -0.80 0.86
N GLY A 728 30.33 -0.56 2.11
CA GLY A 728 31.76 -0.42 2.49
C GLY A 728 32.06 -0.56 3.98
#